data_AF-A0A968SU32-F1
#
_entry.id   AF-A0A968SU32-F1
#
_cell.length_a   1.000
_cell.length_b   1.000
_cell.length_c   1.000
_cell.angle_alpha   90.00
_cell.angle_beta   90.00
_cell.angle_gamma   90.00
#
_symmetry.space_group_name_H-M   'P 1'
#
loop_
_entity.id
_entity.type
_entity.pdbx_description
1 polymer ?
#
loop_
_entity_poly.entity_id
_entity_poly.type
_entity_poly.pdbx_seq_one_letter_code
_entity_poly.pdbx_strand_id
1 'polypeptide(L)'
;MKIVDTTAKPTRARAQETESSALREPWFALGPLVLVVVLSLLAGAMAYQAPPAGAVTIGWIGDRLFLDASAGLGAEAAERGALYPDDLTPDAPTGRSRWTRQYAVITLPNLGAGSDLDVLLRVQGWPDDVLVAPVAQPLVTVRADGVAIGSFEPVASWEEYRFRIPAAQRRSGDVTIELMSSATFTDTARGADPRPKGVRLAELQVRAAEGDPRSLLPPDLGALALFTLAVSLLYVLLLRLIGSAPLVYVLTTIGAGLAAIGLALSRIWMGAALSVAIWGLLGTLLLISAPRLLFYTRALLRRYSSGRALSYGLVTAALAWLGYNLALASRSFQLPIRLFQQTFPDSLLYGLLGAGLLALIFVLGREGLPRLSDAIVGAVGSRRGAFALLLLGSAVWFGYQAALIARLNYVGHADYADNAVVARNLVAGRGWTVDYVTQFYWLYESLTRPQETWPLMQPVWIAPFFALLGAEDWVAKLPNLLFNALLLLLIYTIGARLWDRRVGLTAALFTLTNYLFVRLTIYVTSDLAFVVFSVAAIYCLYRAVGENREPSTENPEPRTREQRNQNARQQTGDKRRVTTEEKRFAFFAALRLTLERRYLVAAGMLTGLMMLQKPSGAMIALGMGLWFLAVRLGGNSEVRSQDSEVPGRDLHLVRRFLQRLMPIVVWASIALIVLSPYLVRNMALFGRPVFSTESYDAWVLGYRGEAAWDDIYRIFAPELNGLGLPDRSWILRWGFDYTGAKFITQAEALRDYLLPVWAGLPEPLAQLGASNEAKNIAAPLGAWFGLIGLVMALRFRRRLVGLLAMAYAPYMAFMLTYWRTDEQRYWVILIPGSHCWRRGHSGPVTIDWRQSAIDVGHRWAGY
;
A
#
# COMPACT_ATOMS: atom_id res chain seq x y z
N MET A 1 -31.84 29.33 67.80
CA MET A 1 -31.95 28.18 66.87
C MET A 1 -33.02 28.52 65.84
N LYS A 2 -32.62 28.96 64.63
CA LYS A 2 -33.51 29.23 63.48
C LYS A 2 -32.74 28.79 62.23
N ILE A 3 -33.26 27.78 61.54
CA ILE A 3 -32.72 27.24 60.29
C ILE A 3 -33.42 27.99 59.16
N VAL A 4 -32.64 28.64 58.29
CA VAL A 4 -33.10 29.32 57.08
C VAL A 4 -32.76 28.42 55.89
N ASP A 5 -33.78 28.10 55.13
CA ASP A 5 -33.77 27.29 53.91
C ASP A 5 -33.47 28.19 52.69
N THR A 6 -32.45 27.88 51.91
CA THR A 6 -32.10 28.59 50.67
C THR A 6 -31.94 27.62 49.51
N THR A 7 -33.05 27.32 48.84
CA THR A 7 -33.08 26.63 47.54
C THR A 7 -33.64 27.54 46.45
N ALA A 8 -32.79 28.39 45.88
CA ALA A 8 -33.10 29.16 44.68
C ALA A 8 -32.58 28.42 43.43
N LYS A 9 -33.50 27.96 42.57
CA LYS A 9 -33.21 27.40 41.23
C LYS A 9 -32.69 28.49 40.30
N PRO A 10 -31.60 28.27 39.53
CA PRO A 10 -31.19 29.20 38.49
C PRO A 10 -32.15 29.13 37.29
N THR A 11 -32.65 30.28 36.89
CA THR A 11 -33.59 30.52 35.78
C THR A 11 -32.93 30.25 34.41
N ARG A 12 -33.57 29.42 33.60
CA ARG A 12 -33.17 29.00 32.23
C ARG A 12 -33.09 30.14 31.19
N ALA A 13 -33.51 31.37 31.52
CA ALA A 13 -33.59 32.47 30.56
C ALA A 13 -32.23 33.05 30.13
N ARG A 14 -31.14 32.82 30.89
CA ARG A 14 -29.81 33.39 30.58
C ARG A 14 -28.95 32.56 29.61
N ALA A 15 -29.40 31.36 29.23
CA ALA A 15 -28.67 30.47 28.33
C ALA A 15 -29.02 30.66 26.84
N GLN A 16 -30.16 31.29 26.51
CA GLN A 16 -30.56 31.52 25.12
C GLN A 16 -30.00 32.83 24.52
N GLU A 17 -29.67 33.84 25.32
CA GLU A 17 -29.03 35.06 24.80
C GLU A 17 -27.57 34.85 24.41
N THR A 18 -26.86 33.89 25.03
CA THR A 18 -25.44 33.60 24.74
C THR A 18 -25.22 32.75 23.48
N GLU A 19 -26.22 32.00 23.00
CA GLU A 19 -26.10 31.26 21.73
C GLU A 19 -26.38 32.14 20.49
N SER A 20 -27.13 33.24 20.64
CA SER A 20 -27.45 34.13 19.50
C SER A 20 -26.28 35.06 19.10
N SER A 21 -25.34 35.34 20.01
CA SER A 21 -24.15 36.16 19.71
C SER A 21 -23.05 35.36 19.00
N ALA A 22 -22.96 34.05 19.23
CA ALA A 22 -21.93 33.19 18.65
C ALA A 22 -22.05 33.00 17.11
N LEU A 23 -23.22 33.28 16.52
CA LEU A 23 -23.45 33.17 15.08
C LEU A 23 -23.21 34.48 14.31
N ARG A 24 -22.95 35.61 14.98
CA ARG A 24 -22.63 36.90 14.32
C ARG A 24 -21.13 37.17 14.15
N GLU A 25 -20.24 36.31 14.65
CA GLU A 25 -18.79 36.57 14.69
C GLU A 25 -17.91 36.20 13.48
N PRO A 26 -18.27 35.35 12.48
CA PRO A 26 -17.29 34.97 11.46
C PRO A 26 -16.90 36.12 10.53
N TRP A 27 -17.76 37.12 10.36
CA TRP A 27 -17.52 38.26 9.48
C TRP A 27 -16.50 39.27 10.03
N PHE A 28 -16.39 39.41 11.35
CA PHE A 28 -15.39 40.29 11.98
C PHE A 28 -13.96 39.76 11.87
N ALA A 29 -13.77 38.44 11.71
CA ALA A 29 -12.46 37.83 11.51
C ALA A 29 -11.96 37.91 10.06
N LEU A 30 -12.87 38.04 9.08
CA LEU A 30 -12.51 38.06 7.65
C LEU A 30 -11.89 39.41 7.23
N GLY A 31 -12.35 40.53 7.77
CA GLY A 31 -11.83 41.86 7.42
C GLY A 31 -10.33 42.02 7.65
N PRO A 32 -9.81 41.74 8.86
CA PRO A 32 -8.37 41.82 9.14
C PRO A 32 -7.53 40.84 8.32
N LEU A 33 -8.04 39.64 8.02
CA LEU A 33 -7.35 38.68 7.16
C LEU A 33 -7.22 39.19 5.72
N VAL A 34 -8.28 39.77 5.15
CA VAL A 34 -8.22 40.40 3.81
C VAL A 34 -7.20 41.52 3.79
N LEU A 35 -7.16 42.36 4.83
CA LEU A 35 -6.17 43.43 4.94
C LEU A 35 -4.74 42.88 5.01
N VAL A 36 -4.50 41.83 5.81
CA VAL A 36 -3.21 41.14 5.88
C VAL A 36 -2.81 40.57 4.51
N VAL A 37 -3.75 39.97 3.78
CA VAL A 37 -3.52 39.45 2.43
C VAL A 37 -3.10 40.58 1.49
N VAL A 38 -3.85 41.68 1.46
CA VAL A 38 -3.52 42.86 0.61
C VAL A 38 -2.15 43.44 0.98
N LEU A 39 -1.87 43.62 2.27
CA LEU A 39 -0.57 44.13 2.73
C LEU A 39 0.58 43.17 2.37
N SER A 40 0.35 41.86 2.45
CA SER A 40 1.36 40.87 2.05
C SER A 40 1.65 40.91 0.55
N LEU A 41 0.62 41.09 -0.28
CA LEU A 41 0.78 41.23 -1.74
C LEU A 41 1.58 42.50 -2.07
N LEU A 42 1.27 43.62 -1.42
CA LEU A 42 1.99 44.88 -1.62
C LEU A 42 3.43 44.78 -1.13
N ALA A 43 3.66 44.25 0.08
CA ALA A 43 4.99 44.10 0.66
C ALA A 43 5.87 43.14 -0.17
N GLY A 44 5.30 42.02 -0.63
CA GLY A 44 5.98 41.08 -1.52
C GLY A 44 6.34 41.74 -2.86
N ALA A 45 5.40 42.43 -3.50
CA ALA A 45 5.65 43.13 -4.76
C ALA A 45 6.74 44.21 -4.64
N MET A 46 6.78 44.92 -3.51
CA MET A 46 7.83 45.90 -3.19
C MET A 46 9.19 45.25 -2.93
N ALA A 47 9.24 44.10 -2.24
CA ALA A 47 10.48 43.36 -2.03
C ALA A 47 11.13 42.90 -3.35
N TYR A 48 10.32 42.65 -4.38
CA TYR A 48 10.79 42.31 -5.72
C TYR A 48 11.45 43.46 -6.48
N GLN A 49 11.26 44.71 -6.03
CA GLN A 49 11.93 45.87 -6.62
C GLN A 49 13.40 46.00 -6.20
N ALA A 50 13.84 45.27 -5.17
CA ALA A 50 15.27 45.15 -4.87
C ALA A 50 16.00 44.39 -6.00
N PRO A 51 17.29 44.67 -6.28
CA PRO A 51 18.04 43.87 -7.23
C PRO A 51 18.21 42.43 -6.69
N PRO A 52 18.01 41.38 -7.51
CA PRO A 52 18.25 40.01 -7.07
C PRO A 52 19.72 39.82 -6.72
N ALA A 53 19.98 39.35 -5.51
CA ALA A 53 21.31 38.98 -5.05
C ALA A 53 21.25 37.77 -4.12
N GLY A 54 22.28 36.94 -4.18
CA GLY A 54 22.51 35.88 -3.19
C GLY A 54 23.66 34.96 -3.56
N ALA A 55 24.12 34.21 -2.57
CA ALA A 55 25.15 33.20 -2.70
C ALA A 55 24.66 31.88 -2.10
N VAL A 56 24.92 30.77 -2.78
CA VAL A 56 24.68 29.41 -2.33
C VAL A 56 26.04 28.76 -2.09
N THR A 57 26.38 28.58 -0.82
CA THR A 57 27.57 27.83 -0.42
C THR A 57 27.28 26.34 -0.49
N ILE A 58 28.03 25.61 -1.33
CA ILE A 58 27.78 24.20 -1.60
C ILE A 58 28.35 23.34 -0.48
N GLY A 59 27.58 22.35 -0.03
CA GLY A 59 27.89 21.50 1.12
C GLY A 59 27.47 22.08 2.48
N TRP A 60 26.86 23.27 2.50
CA TRP A 60 26.34 23.91 3.73
C TRP A 60 24.86 23.66 3.95
N ILE A 61 24.39 23.90 5.18
CA ILE A 61 22.98 23.73 5.55
C ILE A 61 22.10 24.58 4.63
N GLY A 62 21.22 23.92 3.88
CA GLY A 62 20.24 24.55 3.00
C GLY A 62 20.64 24.61 1.53
N ASP A 63 21.85 24.18 1.15
CA ASP A 63 22.25 24.02 -0.26
C ASP A 63 21.30 23.09 -1.04
N ARG A 64 20.77 22.06 -0.36
CA ARG A 64 19.77 21.11 -0.85
C ARG A 64 18.45 21.74 -1.28
N LEU A 65 18.20 23.00 -0.96
CA LEU A 65 17.03 23.73 -1.48
C LEU A 65 17.22 24.15 -2.94
N PHE A 66 18.47 24.18 -3.42
CA PHE A 66 18.83 24.63 -4.76
C PHE A 66 19.36 23.50 -5.64
N LEU A 67 19.83 22.40 -5.04
CA LEU A 67 20.39 21.27 -5.77
C LEU A 67 19.98 19.94 -5.17
N ASP A 68 19.74 18.96 -6.04
CA ASP A 68 19.60 17.57 -5.64
C ASP A 68 20.97 16.92 -5.48
N ALA A 69 21.08 15.99 -4.53
CA ALA A 69 22.28 15.17 -4.40
C ALA A 69 21.95 13.74 -3.99
N SER A 70 22.66 12.78 -4.60
CA SER A 70 22.43 11.34 -4.44
C SER A 70 23.75 10.59 -4.39
N ALA A 71 23.84 9.62 -3.47
CA ALA A 71 24.94 8.67 -3.40
C ALA A 71 24.83 7.56 -4.46
N GLY A 72 23.69 7.42 -5.14
CA GLY A 72 23.46 6.36 -6.11
C GLY A 72 24.37 6.47 -7.33
N LEU A 73 24.89 5.35 -7.82
CA LEU A 73 25.69 5.27 -9.05
C LEU A 73 24.84 5.01 -10.31
N GLY A 74 23.52 4.82 -10.16
CA GLY A 74 22.62 4.48 -11.26
C GLY A 74 22.31 5.65 -12.21
N ALA A 75 21.85 5.30 -13.41
CA ALA A 75 21.52 6.25 -14.49
C ALA A 75 20.48 7.29 -14.08
N GLU A 76 19.49 6.91 -13.25
CA GLU A 76 18.41 7.79 -12.82
C GLU A 76 18.92 9.06 -12.09
N ALA A 77 19.94 8.92 -11.24
CA ALA A 77 20.52 10.08 -10.54
C ALA A 77 21.31 10.99 -11.48
N ALA A 78 21.93 10.41 -12.51
CA ALA A 78 22.65 11.16 -13.54
C ALA A 78 21.70 11.89 -14.49
N GLU A 79 20.61 11.24 -14.92
CA GLU A 79 19.58 11.83 -15.78
C GLU A 79 18.86 13.00 -15.12
N ARG A 80 18.62 12.93 -13.80
CA ARG A 80 18.07 14.05 -13.02
C ARG A 80 19.05 15.20 -12.81
N GLY A 81 20.34 15.01 -13.10
CA GLY A 81 21.38 16.01 -12.83
C GLY A 81 21.72 16.19 -11.36
N ALA A 82 21.55 15.15 -10.53
CA ALA A 82 21.87 15.23 -9.11
C ALA A 82 23.40 15.22 -8.87
N LEU A 83 23.88 16.09 -7.98
CA LEU A 83 25.28 16.10 -7.56
C LEU A 83 25.58 14.91 -6.63
N TYR A 84 26.87 14.65 -6.39
CA TYR A 84 27.26 13.71 -5.34
C TYR A 84 27.06 14.32 -3.93
N PRO A 85 27.06 13.49 -2.87
CA PRO A 85 27.12 13.96 -1.49
C PRO A 85 28.30 14.90 -1.25
N ASP A 86 28.22 15.73 -0.20
CA ASP A 86 29.26 16.70 0.11
C ASP A 86 30.52 16.03 0.65
N ASP A 87 31.65 16.58 0.23
CA ASP A 87 32.98 16.14 0.68
C ASP A 87 33.57 17.24 1.58
N LEU A 88 34.21 16.83 2.67
CA LEU A 88 35.06 17.71 3.47
C LEU A 88 36.28 18.08 2.64
N THR A 89 36.41 19.38 2.33
CA THR A 89 37.39 19.89 1.38
C THR A 89 38.10 21.07 2.03
N PRO A 90 39.18 20.83 2.79
CA PRO A 90 39.83 21.88 3.59
C PRO A 90 40.34 23.06 2.76
N ASP A 91 40.68 22.81 1.49
CA ASP A 91 41.12 23.80 0.52
C ASP A 91 39.98 24.53 -0.21
N ALA A 92 38.73 24.09 -0.06
CA ALA A 92 37.58 24.80 -0.59
C ALA A 92 37.31 26.06 0.25
N PRO A 93 36.91 27.19 -0.37
CA PRO A 93 36.62 28.44 0.35
C PRO A 93 35.59 28.32 1.48
N THR A 94 34.66 27.36 1.36
CA THR A 94 33.60 27.10 2.33
C THR A 94 33.94 25.91 3.26
N GLY A 95 35.12 25.30 3.12
CA GLY A 95 35.54 24.05 3.79
C GLY A 95 34.81 22.79 3.29
N ARG A 96 33.89 22.93 2.33
CA ARG A 96 33.06 21.85 1.77
C ARG A 96 32.84 22.06 0.28
N SER A 97 32.54 20.98 -0.43
CA SER A 97 32.20 21.05 -1.85
C SER A 97 31.44 19.80 -2.29
N ARG A 98 30.88 19.81 -3.50
CA ARG A 98 30.27 18.63 -4.13
C ARG A 98 30.85 18.41 -5.52
N TRP A 99 31.06 17.16 -5.88
CA TRP A 99 31.34 16.78 -7.27
C TRP A 99 30.04 16.76 -8.09
N THR A 100 30.10 17.32 -9.29
CA THR A 100 29.08 17.10 -10.32
C THR A 100 29.29 15.72 -10.95
N ARG A 101 28.23 15.23 -11.60
CA ARG A 101 28.33 14.15 -12.58
C ARG A 101 28.69 14.74 -13.94
N GLN A 102 28.52 13.96 -15.01
CA GLN A 102 28.58 14.46 -16.38
C GLN A 102 27.53 15.56 -16.63
N TYR A 103 26.36 15.44 -15.99
CA TYR A 103 25.28 16.41 -16.01
C TYR A 103 24.91 16.81 -14.59
N ALA A 104 24.78 18.11 -14.32
CA ALA A 104 24.32 18.62 -13.04
C ALA A 104 23.35 19.79 -13.21
N VAL A 105 22.34 19.84 -12.35
CA VAL A 105 21.27 20.85 -12.39
C VAL A 105 21.20 21.57 -11.04
N ILE A 106 21.18 22.90 -11.09
CA ILE A 106 20.98 23.78 -9.93
C ILE A 106 19.78 24.67 -10.22
N THR A 107 18.80 24.69 -9.33
CA THR A 107 17.57 25.49 -9.47
C THR A 107 17.58 26.64 -8.48
N LEU A 108 17.41 27.86 -8.98
CA LEU A 108 17.28 29.08 -8.19
C LEU A 108 15.81 29.52 -8.21
N PRO A 109 15.03 29.20 -7.18
CA PRO A 109 13.61 29.45 -7.19
C PRO A 109 13.30 30.94 -6.98
N ASN A 110 12.21 31.42 -7.58
CA ASN A 110 11.57 32.69 -7.25
C ASN A 110 12.51 33.90 -7.38
N LEU A 111 13.36 33.91 -8.40
CA LEU A 111 14.31 35.00 -8.65
C LEU A 111 13.66 36.20 -9.36
N GLY A 112 12.47 35.99 -9.93
CA GLY A 112 11.70 36.96 -10.73
C GLY A 112 11.99 36.80 -12.23
N ALA A 113 11.42 37.67 -13.07
CA ALA A 113 11.74 37.72 -14.50
C ALA A 113 12.23 39.12 -14.88
N GLY A 114 12.91 39.24 -16.02
CA GLY A 114 13.08 40.53 -16.68
C GLY A 114 14.21 41.45 -16.19
N SER A 115 15.24 40.92 -15.53
CA SER A 115 16.55 41.61 -15.39
C SER A 115 17.69 40.73 -15.86
N ASP A 116 18.75 41.35 -16.35
CA ASP A 116 20.01 40.64 -16.60
C ASP A 116 20.61 40.16 -15.27
N LEU A 117 21.24 38.99 -15.28
CA LEU A 117 21.92 38.41 -14.12
C LEU A 117 23.36 38.07 -14.45
N ASP A 118 24.23 38.34 -13.50
CA ASP A 118 25.57 37.77 -13.47
C ASP A 118 25.57 36.56 -12.52
N VAL A 119 25.97 35.41 -13.05
CA VAL A 119 26.19 34.16 -12.33
C VAL A 119 27.68 33.93 -12.20
N LEU A 120 28.13 33.68 -10.97
CA LEU A 120 29.50 33.36 -10.65
C LEU A 120 29.55 31.96 -10.06
N LEU A 121 30.38 31.10 -10.64
CA LEU A 121 30.63 29.74 -10.18
C LEU A 121 32.05 29.64 -9.63
N ARG A 122 32.20 29.20 -8.38
CA ARG A 122 33.49 28.86 -7.79
C ARG A 122 33.75 27.36 -7.96
N VAL A 123 34.60 27.01 -8.92
CA VAL A 123 34.77 25.64 -9.43
C VAL A 123 36.23 25.20 -9.35
N GLN A 124 36.44 23.91 -9.11
CA GLN A 124 37.72 23.23 -9.24
C GLN A 124 37.57 22.08 -10.25
N GLY A 125 38.56 21.95 -11.13
CA GLY A 125 38.67 20.88 -12.12
C GLY A 125 39.21 19.58 -11.55
N TRP A 126 39.78 18.77 -12.43
CA TRP A 126 40.39 17.51 -12.06
C TRP A 126 41.73 17.75 -11.37
N PRO A 127 42.10 16.92 -10.37
CA PRO A 127 43.45 16.89 -9.84
C PRO A 127 44.49 16.57 -10.93
N ASP A 128 45.73 16.98 -10.76
CA ASP A 128 46.78 16.71 -11.75
C ASP A 128 47.19 15.22 -11.83
N ASP A 129 46.70 14.38 -10.90
CA ASP A 129 47.05 12.96 -10.77
C ASP A 129 45.92 12.00 -11.16
N VAL A 130 44.98 12.42 -12.01
CA VAL A 130 43.92 11.53 -12.55
C VAL A 130 44.52 10.42 -13.42
N LEU A 131 44.03 9.19 -13.23
CA LEU A 131 44.43 8.03 -14.01
C LEU A 131 43.49 7.79 -15.19
N VAL A 132 44.04 7.41 -16.35
CA VAL A 132 43.28 6.93 -17.51
C VAL A 132 42.16 7.90 -17.95
N ALA A 133 42.47 9.20 -18.00
CA ALA A 133 41.53 10.22 -18.46
C ALA A 133 41.63 10.45 -19.99
N PRO A 134 40.50 10.64 -20.69
CA PRO A 134 40.49 10.92 -22.13
C PRO A 134 40.96 12.34 -22.50
N VAL A 135 41.00 13.25 -21.53
CA VAL A 135 41.40 14.67 -21.67
C VAL A 135 42.16 15.10 -20.41
N ALA A 136 42.86 16.24 -20.45
CA ALA A 136 43.52 16.80 -19.26
C ALA A 136 42.52 17.46 -18.29
N GLN A 137 41.58 18.23 -18.82
CA GLN A 137 40.47 18.85 -18.10
C GLN A 137 39.21 18.77 -18.97
N PRO A 138 38.00 18.66 -18.39
CA PRO A 138 36.77 18.59 -19.17
C PRO A 138 36.32 19.99 -19.58
N LEU A 139 35.95 20.19 -20.85
CA LEU A 139 35.16 21.37 -21.23
C LEU A 139 33.79 21.30 -20.53
N VAL A 140 33.42 22.33 -19.79
CA VAL A 140 32.12 22.47 -19.12
C VAL A 140 31.27 23.50 -19.85
N THR A 141 30.14 23.06 -20.38
CA THR A 141 29.13 23.97 -20.97
C THR A 141 28.13 24.36 -19.88
N VAL A 142 27.87 25.66 -19.76
CA VAL A 142 26.90 26.23 -18.82
C VAL A 142 25.66 26.65 -19.59
N ARG A 143 24.50 26.17 -19.14
CA ARG A 143 23.19 26.55 -19.71
C ARG A 143 22.32 27.18 -18.63
N ALA A 144 21.50 28.16 -19.02
CA ALA A 144 20.42 28.71 -18.22
C ALA A 144 19.09 28.41 -18.91
N ASP A 145 18.16 27.78 -18.21
CA ASP A 145 16.83 27.39 -18.72
C ASP A 145 16.92 26.65 -20.08
N GLY A 146 17.87 25.72 -20.20
CA GLY A 146 18.13 24.98 -21.43
C GLY A 146 18.88 25.75 -22.53
N VAL A 147 19.24 27.02 -22.36
CA VAL A 147 19.98 27.82 -23.36
C VAL A 147 21.45 27.93 -22.95
N ALA A 148 22.38 27.62 -23.86
CA ALA A 148 23.81 27.77 -23.58
C ALA A 148 24.20 29.25 -23.42
N ILE A 149 24.81 29.58 -22.28
CA ILE A 149 25.24 30.95 -21.94
C ILE A 149 26.77 31.11 -21.99
N GLY A 150 27.51 30.01 -22.00
CA GLY A 150 28.96 30.00 -22.13
C GLY A 150 29.57 28.63 -21.84
N SER A 151 30.89 28.56 -21.90
CA SER A 151 31.66 27.37 -21.54
C SER A 151 33.01 27.76 -20.94
N PHE A 152 33.58 26.88 -20.14
CA PHE A 152 34.91 27.07 -19.55
C PHE A 152 35.66 25.73 -19.43
N GLU A 153 36.99 25.81 -19.40
CA GLU A 153 37.86 24.69 -19.06
C GLU A 153 38.39 24.93 -17.62
N PRO A 154 38.09 24.03 -16.66
CA PRO A 154 38.48 24.22 -15.28
C PRO A 154 39.97 23.94 -15.07
N VAL A 155 40.54 24.43 -13.97
CA VAL A 155 41.91 24.12 -13.54
C VAL A 155 41.91 23.35 -12.22
N ALA A 156 43.03 22.74 -11.85
CA ALA A 156 43.14 21.96 -10.60
C ALA A 156 43.00 22.80 -9.32
N SER A 157 43.14 24.14 -9.42
CA SER A 157 42.86 25.09 -8.33
C SER A 157 41.41 25.61 -8.36
N TRP A 158 40.97 26.18 -7.25
CA TRP A 158 39.66 26.83 -7.16
C TRP A 158 39.65 28.18 -7.88
N GLU A 159 38.89 28.28 -8.98
CA GLU A 159 38.76 29.50 -9.79
C GLU A 159 37.31 30.00 -9.88
N GLU A 160 37.14 31.26 -10.28
CA GLU A 160 35.84 31.90 -10.52
C GLU A 160 35.53 32.02 -12.00
N TYR A 161 34.37 31.50 -12.41
CA TYR A 161 33.87 31.61 -13.76
C TYR A 161 32.57 32.41 -13.77
N ARG A 162 32.50 33.45 -14.60
CA ARG A 162 31.38 34.39 -14.66
C ARG A 162 30.61 34.27 -15.96
N PHE A 163 29.28 34.24 -15.86
CA PHE A 163 28.37 34.12 -16.98
C PHE A 163 27.25 35.14 -16.86
N ARG A 164 26.85 35.75 -17.97
CA ARG A 164 25.72 36.68 -18.02
C ARG A 164 24.49 35.97 -18.58
N ILE A 165 23.38 36.05 -17.88
CA ILE A 165 22.07 35.55 -18.32
C ILE A 165 21.23 36.75 -18.77
N PRO A 166 20.95 36.91 -20.07
CA PRO A 166 20.09 37.98 -20.57
C PRO A 166 18.65 37.85 -20.06
N ALA A 167 18.02 38.97 -19.74
CA ALA A 167 16.63 39.06 -19.29
C ALA A 167 15.65 38.37 -20.26
N ALA A 168 15.94 38.40 -21.56
CA ALA A 168 15.11 37.79 -22.61
C ALA A 168 15.05 36.26 -22.55
N GLN A 169 16.05 35.61 -21.93
CA GLN A 169 16.10 34.15 -21.80
C GLN A 169 15.31 33.65 -20.57
N ARG A 170 15.08 34.53 -19.59
CA ARG A 170 14.35 34.22 -18.35
C ARG A 170 12.84 34.34 -18.54
N ARG A 171 12.21 33.25 -18.95
CA ARG A 171 10.74 33.18 -19.16
C ARG A 171 9.96 32.78 -17.91
N SER A 172 10.62 32.14 -16.95
CA SER A 172 10.07 31.73 -15.65
C SER A 172 10.63 32.60 -14.51
N GLY A 173 9.94 32.60 -13.37
CA GLY A 173 10.46 33.19 -12.14
C GLY A 173 11.60 32.38 -11.52
N ASP A 174 11.68 31.08 -11.83
CA ASP A 174 12.79 30.20 -11.48
C ASP A 174 13.85 30.25 -12.58
N VAL A 175 15.11 30.10 -12.18
CA VAL A 175 16.26 29.98 -13.10
C VAL A 175 16.95 28.66 -12.84
N THR A 176 17.06 27.82 -13.88
CA THR A 176 17.80 26.55 -13.82
C THR A 176 19.16 26.72 -14.47
N ILE A 177 20.23 26.43 -13.73
CA ILE A 177 21.61 26.43 -14.20
C ILE A 177 22.04 24.98 -14.40
N GLU A 178 22.41 24.63 -15.62
CA GLU A 178 22.85 23.30 -15.98
C GLU A 178 24.34 23.31 -16.32
N LEU A 179 25.06 22.35 -15.77
CA LEU A 179 26.49 22.12 -16.03
C LEU A 179 26.65 20.80 -16.78
N MET A 180 27.20 20.87 -17.98
CA MET A 180 27.47 19.71 -18.83
C MET A 180 28.97 19.54 -19.02
N SER A 181 29.54 18.53 -18.36
CA SER A 181 30.95 18.16 -18.53
C SER A 181 31.12 17.23 -19.74
N SER A 182 32.05 17.56 -20.63
CA SER A 182 32.38 16.74 -21.80
C SER A 182 32.97 15.36 -21.45
N ALA A 183 33.61 15.24 -20.27
CA ALA A 183 34.19 14.01 -19.77
C ALA A 183 34.06 13.93 -18.24
N THR A 184 34.28 12.74 -17.68
CA THR A 184 34.34 12.47 -16.24
C THR A 184 35.51 11.54 -15.92
N PHE A 185 35.97 11.54 -14.67
CA PHE A 185 36.98 10.58 -14.17
C PHE A 185 36.50 9.84 -12.92
N THR A 186 37.11 8.69 -12.63
CA THR A 186 36.86 7.90 -11.40
C THR A 186 38.08 7.95 -10.49
N ASP A 187 39.23 7.55 -11.01
CA ASP A 187 40.40 7.20 -10.21
C ASP A 187 41.53 8.23 -10.29
N THR A 188 42.28 8.37 -9.19
CA THR A 188 43.52 9.15 -9.14
C THR A 188 44.66 8.29 -8.61
N ALA A 189 45.91 8.76 -8.75
CA ALA A 189 47.07 8.07 -8.20
C ALA A 189 47.00 7.86 -6.67
N ARG A 190 46.20 8.66 -5.97
CA ARG A 190 46.01 8.61 -4.51
C ARG A 190 44.89 7.67 -4.05
N GLY A 191 44.03 7.21 -4.94
CA GLY A 191 42.94 6.29 -4.57
C GLY A 191 41.93 6.04 -5.68
N ALA A 192 41.28 4.89 -5.59
CA ALA A 192 40.18 4.51 -6.48
C ALA A 192 38.84 5.01 -5.94
N ASP A 193 38.02 5.58 -6.81
CA ASP A 193 36.69 6.10 -6.46
C ASP A 193 35.71 5.79 -7.61
N PRO A 194 34.73 4.91 -7.41
CA PRO A 194 33.86 4.42 -8.47
C PRO A 194 32.89 5.48 -9.02
N ARG A 195 32.85 6.69 -8.43
CA ARG A 195 31.99 7.79 -8.86
C ARG A 195 32.56 8.45 -10.13
N PRO A 196 31.85 8.46 -11.27
CA PRO A 196 32.22 9.30 -12.42
C PRO A 196 32.01 10.78 -12.07
N LYS A 197 33.10 11.53 -11.89
CA LYS A 197 33.16 12.92 -11.43
C LYS A 197 33.41 13.88 -12.58
N GLY A 198 32.59 14.92 -12.70
CA GLY A 198 32.74 16.03 -13.64
C GLY A 198 33.65 17.11 -13.07
N VAL A 199 33.08 18.17 -12.51
CA VAL A 199 33.82 19.25 -11.81
C VAL A 199 33.38 19.36 -10.36
N ARG A 200 34.16 20.06 -9.54
CA ARG A 200 33.86 20.28 -8.14
C ARG A 200 33.34 21.70 -7.93
N LEU A 201 32.21 21.84 -7.23
CA LEU A 201 31.57 23.12 -6.98
C LEU A 201 31.60 23.46 -5.47
N ALA A 202 32.07 24.67 -5.14
CA ALA A 202 32.12 25.16 -3.76
C ALA A 202 31.11 26.28 -3.50
N GLU A 203 30.83 27.13 -4.49
CA GLU A 203 29.91 28.25 -4.34
C GLU A 203 29.28 28.63 -5.68
N LEU A 204 28.04 29.09 -5.62
CA LEU A 204 27.33 29.75 -6.71
C LEU A 204 26.81 31.10 -6.22
N GLN A 205 27.14 32.20 -6.90
CA GLN A 205 26.61 33.52 -6.60
C GLN A 205 25.80 34.05 -7.78
N VAL A 206 24.73 34.77 -7.47
CA VAL A 206 23.92 35.49 -8.47
C VAL A 206 23.77 36.94 -8.03
N ARG A 207 23.95 37.86 -8.98
CA ARG A 207 23.76 39.30 -8.79
C ARG A 207 23.05 39.88 -10.01
N ALA A 208 22.34 41.00 -9.81
CA ALA A 208 21.86 41.80 -10.93
C ALA A 208 23.05 42.36 -11.72
N ALA A 209 22.99 42.31 -13.05
CA ALA A 209 24.06 42.86 -13.89
C ALA A 209 24.13 44.39 -13.76
N GLU A 210 25.34 44.95 -13.74
CA GLU A 210 25.54 46.40 -13.68
C GLU A 210 24.97 47.09 -14.92
N GLY A 211 24.14 48.13 -14.72
CA GLY A 211 23.66 49.01 -15.79
C GLY A 211 22.30 48.69 -16.42
N ASP A 212 21.46 47.82 -15.84
CA ASP A 212 20.07 47.58 -16.29
C ASP A 212 19.10 48.61 -15.66
N PRO A 213 18.66 49.68 -16.37
CA PRO A 213 17.92 50.80 -15.78
C PRO A 213 16.41 50.58 -15.86
N ARG A 214 15.94 49.34 -15.63
CA ARG A 214 14.49 49.08 -15.55
C ARG A 214 13.96 49.60 -14.22
N SER A 215 13.02 50.54 -14.27
CA SER A 215 12.46 51.18 -13.08
C SER A 215 11.50 50.30 -12.28
N LEU A 216 11.01 49.18 -12.86
CA LEU A 216 10.11 48.24 -12.21
C LEU A 216 10.41 46.79 -12.63
N LEU A 217 10.74 45.94 -11.66
CA LEU A 217 10.94 44.51 -11.85
C LEU A 217 9.60 43.77 -11.66
N PRO A 218 9.14 42.95 -12.61
CA PRO A 218 7.92 42.18 -12.42
C PRO A 218 8.12 41.13 -11.31
N PRO A 219 7.25 41.09 -10.28
CA PRO A 219 7.35 40.08 -9.24
C PRO A 219 7.03 38.69 -9.80
N ASP A 220 7.65 37.65 -9.24
CA ASP A 220 7.19 36.29 -9.52
C ASP A 220 5.85 36.04 -8.81
N LEU A 221 4.83 35.64 -9.57
CA LEU A 221 3.48 35.42 -9.05
C LEU A 221 3.42 34.19 -8.12
N GLY A 222 4.25 33.18 -8.37
CA GLY A 222 4.34 31.99 -7.53
C GLY A 222 4.86 32.34 -6.14
N ALA A 223 5.99 33.04 -6.08
CA ALA A 223 6.59 33.53 -4.85
C ALA A 223 5.66 34.46 -4.07
N LEU A 224 4.96 35.35 -4.77
CA LEU A 224 4.00 36.25 -4.16
C LEU A 224 2.83 35.48 -3.53
N ALA A 225 2.31 34.46 -4.23
CA ALA A 225 1.28 33.58 -3.70
C ALA A 225 1.77 32.77 -2.49
N LEU A 226 3.00 32.22 -2.54
CA LEU A 226 3.61 31.49 -1.43
C LEU A 226 3.82 32.40 -0.20
N PHE A 227 4.29 33.62 -0.42
CA PHE A 227 4.46 34.63 0.63
C PHE A 227 3.12 34.98 1.28
N THR A 228 2.11 35.33 0.49
CA THR A 228 0.76 35.63 0.98
C THR A 228 0.13 34.44 1.72
N LEU A 229 0.34 33.22 1.23
CA LEU A 229 -0.12 32.00 1.89
C LEU A 229 0.58 31.81 3.24
N ALA A 230 1.90 31.96 3.30
CA ALA A 230 2.67 31.85 4.54
C ALA A 230 2.19 32.87 5.59
N VAL A 231 2.00 34.13 5.20
CA VAL A 231 1.48 35.18 6.08
C VAL A 231 0.04 34.88 6.53
N SER A 232 -0.80 34.36 5.64
CA SER A 232 -2.17 33.95 5.98
C SER A 232 -2.21 32.79 6.97
N LEU A 233 -1.35 31.79 6.78
CA LEU A 233 -1.21 30.66 7.71
C LEU A 233 -0.68 31.12 9.07
N LEU A 234 0.28 32.04 9.09
CA LEU A 234 0.78 32.67 10.31
C LEU A 234 -0.35 33.41 11.05
N TYR A 235 -1.18 34.17 10.33
CA TYR A 235 -2.35 34.84 10.90
C TYR A 235 -3.30 33.83 11.58
N VAL A 236 -3.67 32.76 10.86
CA VAL A 236 -4.56 31.71 11.38
C VAL A 236 -3.94 31.03 12.60
N LEU A 237 -2.64 30.76 12.57
CA LEU A 237 -1.89 30.17 13.68
C LEU A 237 -1.92 31.06 14.93
N LEU A 238 -1.58 32.34 14.77
CA LEU A 238 -1.58 33.30 15.86
C LEU A 238 -3.00 33.54 16.40
N LEU A 239 -4.00 33.59 15.52
CA LEU A 239 -5.41 33.70 15.93
C LEU A 239 -5.82 32.54 16.83
N ARG A 240 -5.33 31.33 16.55
CA ARG A 240 -5.57 30.14 17.37
C ARG A 240 -4.83 30.14 18.70
N LEU A 241 -3.64 30.74 18.76
CA LEU A 241 -2.79 30.75 19.95
C LEU A 241 -3.12 31.87 20.93
N ILE A 242 -3.40 33.08 20.41
CA ILE A 242 -3.45 34.32 21.20
C ILE A 242 -4.90 34.72 21.52
N GLY A 243 -5.86 34.40 20.64
CA GLY A 243 -7.29 34.73 20.83
C GLY A 243 -7.65 36.23 20.73
N SER A 244 -6.66 37.14 20.68
CA SER A 244 -6.85 38.59 20.53
C SER A 244 -6.58 39.04 19.10
N ALA A 245 -7.63 39.34 18.34
CA ALA A 245 -7.53 39.73 16.93
C ALA A 245 -6.61 40.96 16.66
N PRO A 246 -6.62 42.04 17.49
CA PRO A 246 -5.72 43.18 17.30
C PRO A 246 -4.25 42.79 17.45
N LEU A 247 -3.90 42.02 18.47
CA LEU A 247 -2.52 41.60 18.71
C LEU A 247 -2.04 40.65 17.60
N VAL A 248 -2.90 39.75 17.15
CA VAL A 248 -2.64 38.84 16.02
C VAL A 248 -2.35 39.63 14.74
N TYR A 249 -3.15 40.65 14.45
CA TYR A 249 -2.95 41.51 13.28
C TYR A 249 -1.59 42.22 13.33
N VAL A 250 -1.24 42.82 14.47
CA VAL A 250 0.05 43.51 14.65
C VAL A 250 1.22 42.55 14.46
N LEU A 251 1.21 41.40 15.13
CA LEU A 251 2.29 40.41 15.04
C LEU A 251 2.41 39.81 13.63
N THR A 252 1.29 39.55 12.96
CA THR A 252 1.30 39.06 11.58
C THR A 252 1.88 40.10 10.63
N THR A 253 1.52 41.38 10.79
CA THR A 253 2.04 42.48 9.96
C THR A 253 3.55 42.67 10.17
N ILE A 254 4.03 42.59 11.42
CA ILE A 254 5.47 42.59 11.72
C ILE A 254 6.16 41.41 11.05
N GLY A 255 5.60 40.20 11.17
CA GLY A 255 6.13 39.00 10.51
C GLY A 255 6.19 39.12 8.99
N ALA A 256 5.13 39.65 8.37
CA ALA A 256 5.09 39.92 6.93
C ALA A 256 6.15 40.95 6.52
N GLY A 257 6.31 42.03 7.29
CA GLY A 257 7.34 43.05 7.06
C GLY A 257 8.76 42.48 7.11
N LEU A 258 9.08 41.69 8.15
CA LEU A 258 10.39 41.03 8.28
C LEU A 258 10.65 40.05 7.14
N ALA A 259 9.65 39.27 6.74
CA ALA A 259 9.78 38.32 5.65
C ALA A 259 9.93 39.04 4.29
N ALA A 260 9.26 40.18 4.08
CA ALA A 260 9.45 41.02 2.89
C ALA A 260 10.85 41.65 2.84
N ILE A 261 11.38 42.11 3.98
CA ILE A 261 12.77 42.59 4.08
C ILE A 261 13.75 41.45 3.73
N GLY A 262 13.50 40.23 4.23
CA GLY A 262 14.31 39.07 3.87
C GLY A 262 14.21 38.70 2.38
N LEU A 263 13.04 38.81 1.76
CA LEU A 263 12.86 38.65 0.30
C LEU A 263 13.65 39.70 -0.50
N ALA A 264 13.78 40.92 0.03
CA ALA A 264 14.53 41.99 -0.61
C ALA A 264 16.06 41.79 -0.49
N LEU A 265 16.55 41.36 0.68
CA LEU A 265 17.99 41.23 0.95
C LEU A 265 18.60 39.89 0.54
N SER A 266 17.81 38.81 0.54
CA SER A 266 18.30 37.45 0.34
C SER A 266 17.28 36.64 -0.44
N ARG A 267 16.89 37.16 -1.61
CA ARG A 267 15.77 36.67 -2.43
C ARG A 267 15.83 35.16 -2.67
N ILE A 268 16.98 34.64 -3.09
CA ILE A 268 17.12 33.21 -3.44
C ILE A 268 16.84 32.30 -2.23
N TRP A 269 17.32 32.71 -1.05
CA TRP A 269 17.15 31.98 0.20
C TRP A 269 15.73 32.09 0.72
N MET A 270 15.13 33.26 0.64
CA MET A 270 13.76 33.47 1.10
C MET A 270 12.74 32.80 0.18
N GLY A 271 12.98 32.79 -1.14
CA GLY A 271 12.20 32.03 -2.12
C GLY A 271 12.16 30.53 -1.80
N ALA A 272 13.30 29.96 -1.41
CA ALA A 272 13.38 28.58 -0.96
C ALA A 272 12.78 28.36 0.44
N ALA A 273 13.04 29.27 1.38
CA ALA A 273 12.57 29.18 2.76
C ALA A 273 11.04 29.33 2.88
N LEU A 274 10.38 30.06 1.97
CA LEU A 274 8.92 30.20 1.95
C LEU A 274 8.20 28.86 1.85
N SER A 275 8.68 27.97 0.97
CA SER A 275 8.13 26.62 0.83
C SER A 275 8.26 25.83 2.14
N VAL A 276 9.42 25.91 2.80
CA VAL A 276 9.65 25.26 4.10
C VAL A 276 8.77 25.88 5.20
N ALA A 277 8.62 27.20 5.22
CA ALA A 277 7.80 27.92 6.19
C ALA A 277 6.33 27.54 6.09
N ILE A 278 5.78 27.38 4.88
CA ILE A 278 4.41 26.91 4.67
C ILE A 278 4.21 25.53 5.31
N TRP A 279 5.12 24.58 5.09
CA TRP A 279 5.04 23.25 5.70
C TRP A 279 5.17 23.30 7.22
N GLY A 280 6.08 24.13 7.75
CA GLY A 280 6.24 24.34 9.19
C GLY A 280 4.98 24.93 9.85
N LEU A 281 4.37 25.94 9.23
CA LEU A 281 3.12 26.56 9.68
C LEU A 281 1.94 25.58 9.61
N LEU A 282 1.81 24.84 8.50
CA LEU A 282 0.77 23.83 8.34
C LEU A 282 0.93 22.70 9.37
N GLY A 283 2.16 22.21 9.58
CA GLY A 283 2.47 21.19 10.57
C GLY A 283 2.15 21.64 11.99
N THR A 284 2.49 22.88 12.33
CA THR A 284 2.17 23.47 13.64
C THR A 284 0.66 23.63 13.83
N LEU A 285 -0.05 24.12 12.81
CA LEU A 285 -1.52 24.20 12.79
C LEU A 285 -2.18 22.84 12.97
N LEU A 286 -1.64 21.80 12.31
CA LEU A 286 -2.09 20.42 12.44
C LEU A 286 -1.86 19.88 13.86
N LEU A 287 -0.70 20.13 14.46
CA LEU A 287 -0.37 19.72 15.83
C LEU A 287 -1.32 20.37 16.85
N ILE A 288 -1.55 21.68 16.75
CA ILE A 288 -2.49 22.41 17.61
C ILE A 288 -3.93 21.93 17.38
N SER A 289 -4.27 21.58 16.14
CA SER A 289 -5.59 21.06 15.77
C SER A 289 -5.75 19.56 16.02
N ALA A 290 -4.69 18.85 16.39
CA ALA A 290 -4.67 17.39 16.49
C ALA A 290 -5.74 16.83 17.43
N PRO A 291 -6.02 17.41 18.62
CA PRO A 291 -7.08 16.90 19.49
C PRO A 291 -8.48 16.98 18.84
N ARG A 292 -8.76 18.08 18.12
CA ARG A 292 -10.03 18.26 17.41
C ARG A 292 -10.13 17.36 16.19
N LEU A 293 -9.05 17.25 15.42
CA LEU A 293 -8.96 16.31 14.28
C LEU A 293 -9.14 14.88 14.77
N LEU A 294 -8.46 14.46 15.84
CA LEU A 294 -8.64 13.14 16.44
C LEU A 294 -10.06 12.93 16.97
N PHE A 295 -10.69 13.95 17.54
CA PHE A 295 -12.10 13.88 17.93
C PHE A 295 -13.01 13.66 16.72
N TYR A 296 -12.88 14.47 15.65
CA TYR A 296 -13.67 14.32 14.44
C TYR A 296 -13.38 13.01 13.72
N THR A 297 -12.13 12.58 13.64
CA THR A 297 -11.73 11.28 13.10
C THR A 297 -12.32 10.14 13.93
N ARG A 298 -12.28 10.20 15.27
CA ARG A 298 -12.93 9.20 16.14
C ARG A 298 -14.45 9.22 15.97
N ALA A 299 -15.08 10.37 15.87
CA ALA A 299 -16.52 10.51 15.65
C ALA A 299 -16.93 9.96 14.27
N LEU A 300 -16.14 10.27 13.24
CA LEU A 300 -16.27 9.77 11.89
C LEU A 300 -16.10 8.24 11.87
N LEU A 301 -15.03 7.70 12.48
CA LEU A 301 -14.79 6.26 12.62
C LEU A 301 -15.92 5.56 13.39
N ARG A 302 -16.47 6.17 14.46
CA ARG A 302 -17.65 5.67 15.18
C ARG A 302 -18.92 5.67 14.31
N ARG A 303 -19.12 6.70 13.48
CA ARG A 303 -20.24 6.77 12.51
C ARG A 303 -20.08 5.78 11.36
N TYR A 304 -18.86 5.57 10.87
CA TYR A 304 -18.54 4.55 9.87
C TYR A 304 -18.67 3.12 10.43
N SER A 305 -18.24 2.88 11.67
CA SER A 305 -18.33 1.57 12.32
C SER A 305 -19.78 1.20 12.67
N SER A 306 -20.64 2.19 12.90
CA SER A 306 -22.08 1.99 13.09
C SER A 306 -22.87 1.90 11.77
N GLY A 307 -22.21 1.97 10.61
CA GLY A 307 -22.85 1.87 9.29
C GLY A 307 -23.62 3.12 8.84
N ARG A 308 -23.82 4.11 9.71
CA ARG A 308 -24.64 5.32 9.45
C ARG A 308 -24.04 6.30 8.45
N ALA A 309 -22.74 6.18 8.17
CA ALA A 309 -22.03 7.04 7.21
C ALA A 309 -21.39 6.27 6.04
N LEU A 310 -21.67 4.96 5.93
CA LEU A 310 -21.12 4.11 4.86
C LEU A 310 -21.47 4.67 3.48
N SER A 311 -22.71 5.10 3.32
CA SER A 311 -23.30 5.58 2.07
C SER A 311 -22.62 6.86 1.59
N TYR A 312 -22.30 7.77 2.52
CA TYR A 312 -21.49 8.96 2.23
C TYR A 312 -20.07 8.57 1.81
N GLY A 313 -19.41 7.67 2.52
CA GLY A 313 -18.05 7.25 2.16
C GLY A 313 -17.97 6.52 0.84
N LEU A 314 -18.94 5.66 0.52
CA LEU A 314 -19.02 4.97 -0.77
C LEU A 314 -19.29 5.96 -1.91
N VAL A 315 -20.18 6.93 -1.71
CA VAL A 315 -20.44 7.99 -2.70
C VAL A 315 -19.20 8.86 -2.89
N THR A 316 -18.54 9.30 -1.81
CA THR A 316 -17.31 10.08 -1.90
C THR A 316 -16.18 9.30 -2.58
N ALA A 317 -16.01 8.01 -2.25
CA ALA A 317 -15.01 7.16 -2.89
C ALA A 317 -15.34 6.92 -4.37
N ALA A 318 -16.60 6.69 -4.73
CA ALA A 318 -17.03 6.53 -6.11
C ALA A 318 -16.85 7.82 -6.92
N LEU A 319 -17.19 8.98 -6.36
CA LEU A 319 -16.99 10.29 -6.99
C LEU A 319 -15.50 10.63 -7.13
N ALA A 320 -14.68 10.34 -6.11
CA ALA A 320 -13.23 10.51 -6.17
C ALA A 320 -12.60 9.58 -7.21
N TRP A 321 -13.05 8.32 -7.28
CA TRP A 321 -12.60 7.36 -8.29
C TRP A 321 -13.02 7.79 -9.70
N LEU A 322 -14.27 8.24 -9.89
CA LEU A 322 -14.73 8.79 -11.17
C LEU A 322 -13.88 10.01 -11.57
N GLY A 323 -13.66 10.95 -10.64
CA GLY A 323 -12.82 12.12 -10.87
C GLY A 323 -11.38 11.75 -11.22
N TYR A 324 -10.80 10.76 -10.55
CA TYR A 324 -9.47 10.23 -10.87
C TYR A 324 -9.41 9.60 -12.26
N ASN A 325 -10.36 8.74 -12.62
CA ASN A 325 -10.39 8.13 -13.96
C ASN A 325 -10.61 9.16 -15.05
N LEU A 326 -11.45 10.18 -14.80
CA LEU A 326 -11.62 11.30 -15.73
C LEU A 326 -10.33 12.10 -15.89
N ALA A 327 -9.59 12.35 -14.80
CA ALA A 327 -8.29 13.01 -14.86
C ALA A 327 -7.23 12.16 -15.58
N LEU A 328 -7.22 10.84 -15.34
CA LEU A 328 -6.31 9.90 -16.01
C LEU A 328 -6.61 9.81 -17.51
N ALA A 329 -7.88 9.65 -17.88
CA ALA A 329 -8.33 9.68 -19.26
C ALA A 329 -7.97 11.03 -19.92
N SER A 330 -8.20 12.15 -19.23
CA SER A 330 -7.83 13.47 -19.73
C SER A 330 -6.33 13.60 -20.02
N ARG A 331 -5.47 12.99 -19.19
CA ARG A 331 -4.02 12.94 -19.42
C ARG A 331 -3.64 11.99 -20.56
N SER A 332 -4.18 10.78 -20.59
CA SER A 332 -3.88 9.76 -21.61
C SER A 332 -4.31 10.19 -23.01
N PHE A 333 -5.44 10.90 -23.13
CA PHE A 333 -5.91 11.46 -24.39
C PHE A 333 -5.33 12.86 -24.69
N GLN A 334 -4.37 13.34 -23.88
CA GLN A 334 -3.75 14.67 -23.96
C GLN A 334 -4.74 15.82 -24.12
N LEU A 335 -5.98 15.69 -23.61
CA LEU A 335 -7.08 16.60 -23.93
C LEU A 335 -6.73 18.03 -23.46
N PRO A 336 -6.41 18.97 -24.37
CA PRO A 336 -6.31 20.37 -24.02
C PRO A 336 -7.68 20.86 -23.54
N ILE A 337 -7.71 21.74 -22.54
CA ILE A 337 -8.93 22.47 -22.15
C ILE A 337 -9.59 23.16 -23.36
N ARG A 338 -8.80 23.50 -24.41
CA ARG A 338 -9.29 24.06 -25.68
C ARG A 338 -10.09 23.07 -26.55
N LEU A 339 -9.86 21.76 -26.45
CA LEU A 339 -10.60 20.74 -27.22
C LEU A 339 -12.04 20.60 -26.72
N PHE A 340 -12.30 20.92 -25.44
CA PHE A 340 -13.66 20.98 -24.88
C PHE A 340 -14.55 22.00 -25.61
N GLN A 341 -13.96 23.02 -26.23
CA GLN A 341 -14.64 24.01 -27.07
C GLN A 341 -14.74 23.59 -28.55
N GLN A 342 -13.89 22.67 -29.03
CA GLN A 342 -13.75 22.32 -30.44
C GLN A 342 -14.40 20.98 -30.82
N THR A 343 -14.59 20.06 -29.88
CA THR A 343 -15.22 18.74 -30.11
C THR A 343 -16.67 18.72 -29.63
N PHE A 344 -17.55 19.32 -30.44
CA PHE A 344 -18.98 19.07 -30.38
C PHE A 344 -19.25 17.82 -31.25
N PRO A 345 -19.85 16.73 -30.72
CA PRO A 345 -20.86 16.68 -29.65
C PRO A 345 -20.41 16.06 -28.31
N ASP A 346 -19.16 15.62 -28.17
CA ASP A 346 -18.71 14.91 -26.96
C ASP A 346 -18.69 15.80 -25.71
N SER A 347 -18.38 17.10 -25.87
CA SER A 347 -18.47 18.09 -24.79
C SER A 347 -19.90 18.29 -24.27
N LEU A 348 -20.92 18.04 -25.11
CA LEU A 348 -22.33 18.08 -24.70
C LEU A 348 -22.67 16.88 -23.80
N LEU A 349 -22.15 15.68 -24.08
CA LEU A 349 -22.35 14.50 -23.23
C LEU A 349 -21.69 14.65 -21.86
N TYR A 350 -20.47 15.21 -21.81
CA TYR A 350 -19.81 15.53 -20.54
C TYR A 350 -20.52 16.66 -19.78
N GLY A 351 -20.98 17.69 -20.50
CA GLY A 351 -21.79 18.78 -19.94
C GLY A 351 -23.13 18.27 -19.37
N LEU A 352 -23.82 17.39 -20.09
CA LEU A 352 -25.06 16.75 -19.66
C LEU A 352 -24.86 15.78 -18.50
N LEU A 353 -23.75 15.02 -18.48
CA LEU A 353 -23.40 14.16 -17.34
C LEU A 353 -23.07 15.02 -16.11
N GLY A 354 -22.26 16.05 -16.27
CA GLY A 354 -21.89 16.98 -15.18
C GLY A 354 -23.09 17.76 -14.66
N ALA A 355 -23.91 18.32 -15.55
CA ALA A 355 -25.16 18.98 -15.21
C ALA A 355 -26.19 18.02 -14.62
N GLY A 356 -26.24 16.77 -15.09
CA GLY A 356 -27.08 15.71 -14.54
C GLY A 356 -26.65 15.29 -13.13
N LEU A 357 -25.35 15.17 -12.87
CA LEU A 357 -24.81 14.91 -11.53
C LEU A 357 -25.02 16.09 -10.58
N LEU A 358 -24.82 17.33 -11.06
CA LEU A 358 -25.12 18.54 -10.29
C LEU A 358 -26.61 18.68 -10.02
N ALA A 359 -27.47 18.45 -11.02
CA ALA A 359 -28.91 18.42 -10.84
C ALA A 359 -29.34 17.31 -9.88
N LEU A 360 -28.71 16.13 -9.93
CA LEU A 360 -28.95 15.06 -8.95
C LEU A 360 -28.56 15.52 -7.53
N ILE A 361 -27.44 16.24 -7.38
CA ILE A 361 -27.00 16.82 -6.10
C ILE A 361 -28.00 17.89 -5.60
N PHE A 362 -28.45 18.78 -6.49
CA PHE A 362 -29.37 19.88 -6.14
C PHE A 362 -30.81 19.39 -5.89
N VAL A 363 -31.32 18.48 -6.72
CA VAL A 363 -32.71 17.97 -6.67
C VAL A 363 -32.89 16.95 -5.55
N LEU A 364 -31.95 16.02 -5.37
CA LEU A 364 -32.03 15.06 -4.27
C LEU A 364 -31.56 15.67 -2.93
N GLY A 365 -30.87 16.82 -2.95
CA GLY A 365 -30.52 17.59 -1.77
C GLY A 365 -29.76 16.78 -0.70
N ARG A 366 -29.85 17.24 0.56
CA ARG A 366 -29.13 16.65 1.70
C ARG A 366 -29.63 15.25 2.09
N GLU A 367 -30.87 14.90 1.75
CA GLU A 367 -31.51 13.64 2.19
C GLU A 367 -31.73 12.61 1.08
N GLY A 368 -31.95 13.02 -0.16
CA GLY A 368 -32.24 12.13 -1.28
C GLY A 368 -31.00 11.40 -1.79
N LEU A 369 -29.83 12.05 -1.82
CA LEU A 369 -28.55 11.39 -2.17
C LEU A 369 -28.23 10.22 -1.21
N PRO A 370 -28.33 10.39 0.12
CA PRO A 370 -28.22 9.29 1.06
C PRO A 370 -29.24 8.18 0.83
N ARG A 371 -30.52 8.52 0.62
CA ARG A 371 -31.58 7.53 0.37
C ARG A 371 -31.34 6.74 -0.92
N LEU A 372 -30.92 7.41 -2.00
CA LEU A 372 -30.57 6.76 -3.26
C LEU A 372 -29.35 5.84 -3.08
N SER A 373 -28.32 6.33 -2.38
CA SER A 373 -27.15 5.53 -2.04
C SER A 373 -27.53 4.30 -1.21
N ASP A 374 -28.38 4.47 -0.18
CA ASP A 374 -28.90 3.38 0.65
C ASP A 374 -29.74 2.39 -0.18
N ALA A 375 -30.54 2.86 -1.12
CA ALA A 375 -31.33 2.03 -2.02
C ALA A 375 -30.43 1.22 -2.97
N ILE A 376 -29.43 1.85 -3.60
CA ILE A 376 -28.46 1.18 -4.48
C ILE A 376 -27.66 0.16 -3.66
N VAL A 377 -27.09 0.57 -2.54
CA VAL A 377 -26.31 -0.30 -1.65
C VAL A 377 -27.17 -1.43 -1.09
N GLY A 378 -28.45 -1.17 -0.82
CA GLY A 378 -29.44 -2.16 -0.40
C GLY A 378 -29.77 -3.16 -1.52
N ALA A 379 -29.98 -2.67 -2.75
CA ALA A 379 -30.22 -3.50 -3.93
C ALA A 379 -29.00 -4.39 -4.24
N VAL A 380 -27.80 -3.81 -4.30
CA VAL A 380 -26.52 -4.52 -4.49
C VAL A 380 -26.29 -5.53 -3.35
N GLY A 381 -26.57 -5.15 -2.12
CA GLY A 381 -26.42 -6.03 -0.94
C GLY A 381 -27.51 -7.10 -0.79
N SER A 382 -28.60 -7.00 -1.55
CA SER A 382 -29.67 -8.00 -1.54
C SER A 382 -29.16 -9.33 -2.11
N ARG A 383 -29.78 -10.44 -1.73
CA ARG A 383 -29.40 -11.77 -2.27
C ARG A 383 -29.51 -11.82 -3.79
N ARG A 384 -30.57 -11.22 -4.35
CA ARG A 384 -30.83 -11.21 -5.80
C ARG A 384 -29.86 -10.28 -6.52
N GLY A 385 -29.66 -9.06 -6.02
CA GLY A 385 -28.74 -8.10 -6.63
C GLY A 385 -27.29 -8.57 -6.59
N ALA A 386 -26.82 -9.09 -5.44
CA ALA A 386 -25.47 -9.64 -5.36
C ALA A 386 -25.27 -10.83 -6.29
N PHE A 387 -26.25 -11.73 -6.40
CA PHE A 387 -26.18 -12.86 -7.32
C PHE A 387 -26.19 -12.41 -8.79
N ALA A 388 -27.07 -11.48 -9.16
CA ALA A 388 -27.14 -10.95 -10.53
C ALA A 388 -25.84 -10.25 -10.94
N LEU A 389 -25.27 -9.42 -10.06
CA LEU A 389 -23.99 -8.75 -10.31
C LEU A 389 -22.81 -9.72 -10.37
N LEU A 390 -22.79 -10.73 -9.50
CA LEU A 390 -21.75 -11.76 -9.55
C LEU A 390 -21.86 -12.57 -10.84
N LEU A 391 -23.07 -12.96 -11.25
CA LEU A 391 -23.31 -13.70 -12.49
C LEU A 391 -22.92 -12.87 -13.72
N LEU A 392 -23.32 -11.60 -13.77
CA LEU A 392 -22.96 -10.68 -14.84
C LEU A 392 -21.44 -10.49 -14.92
N GLY A 393 -20.79 -10.18 -13.78
CA GLY A 393 -19.34 -10.03 -13.71
C GLY A 393 -18.60 -11.30 -14.13
N SER A 394 -19.08 -12.47 -13.68
CA SER A 394 -18.53 -13.78 -14.05
C SER A 394 -18.69 -14.05 -15.54
N ALA A 395 -19.87 -13.80 -16.12
CA ALA A 395 -20.13 -14.04 -17.53
C ALA A 395 -19.23 -13.20 -18.43
N VAL A 396 -19.07 -11.90 -18.10
CA VAL A 396 -18.19 -10.99 -18.84
C VAL A 396 -16.73 -11.43 -18.74
N TRP A 397 -16.21 -11.64 -17.52
CA TRP A 397 -14.79 -11.90 -17.33
C TRP A 397 -14.37 -13.33 -17.69
N PHE A 398 -15.16 -14.35 -17.34
CA PHE A 398 -14.85 -15.72 -17.77
C PHE A 398 -15.09 -15.90 -19.27
N GLY A 399 -16.06 -15.19 -19.85
CA GLY A 399 -16.22 -15.13 -21.31
C GLY A 399 -14.97 -14.57 -21.99
N TYR A 400 -14.44 -13.46 -21.49
CA TYR A 400 -13.18 -12.90 -21.96
C TYR A 400 -11.99 -13.86 -21.77
N GLN A 401 -11.83 -14.46 -20.58
CA GLN A 401 -10.73 -15.38 -20.29
C GLN A 401 -10.81 -16.64 -21.16
N ALA A 402 -12.00 -17.19 -21.37
CA ALA A 402 -12.21 -18.33 -22.25
C ALA A 402 -11.89 -17.98 -23.71
N ALA A 403 -12.31 -16.80 -24.19
CA ALA A 403 -11.96 -16.33 -25.54
C ALA A 403 -10.45 -16.13 -25.70
N LEU A 404 -9.76 -15.66 -24.65
CA LEU A 404 -8.31 -15.51 -24.64
C LEU A 404 -7.61 -16.87 -24.65
N ILE A 405 -8.03 -17.81 -23.80
CA ILE A 405 -7.51 -19.19 -23.75
C ILE A 405 -7.65 -19.87 -25.11
N ALA A 406 -8.81 -19.74 -25.75
CA ALA A 406 -9.09 -20.36 -27.05
C ALA A 406 -8.25 -19.79 -28.20
N ARG A 407 -7.72 -18.58 -28.08
CA ARG A 407 -6.89 -17.93 -29.10
C ARG A 407 -5.38 -18.06 -28.85
N LEU A 408 -4.99 -18.40 -27.63
CA LEU A 408 -3.59 -18.52 -27.23
C LEU A 408 -3.06 -19.92 -27.53
N ASN A 409 -2.45 -20.09 -28.71
CA ASN A 409 -1.74 -21.30 -29.15
C ASN A 409 -0.33 -21.37 -28.53
N TYR A 410 -0.28 -21.31 -27.21
CA TYR A 410 0.96 -21.42 -26.43
C TYR A 410 0.63 -21.87 -25.01
N VAL A 411 1.15 -23.03 -24.59
CA VAL A 411 1.00 -23.54 -23.21
C VAL A 411 1.75 -22.67 -22.19
N GLY A 412 2.91 -22.15 -22.57
CA GLY A 412 3.86 -21.57 -21.63
C GLY A 412 5.26 -22.18 -21.78
N HIS A 413 6.21 -21.64 -21.03
CA HIS A 413 7.58 -22.14 -20.86
C HIS A 413 7.73 -22.62 -19.41
N ALA A 414 8.73 -23.46 -19.12
CA ALA A 414 8.98 -23.93 -17.76
C ALA A 414 7.87 -24.79 -17.15
N ASP A 415 7.45 -24.42 -15.95
CA ASP A 415 6.44 -25.09 -15.15
C ASP A 415 5.15 -25.37 -15.94
N TYR A 416 4.78 -24.44 -16.84
CA TYR A 416 3.57 -24.58 -17.63
C TYR A 416 3.64 -25.76 -18.62
N ALA A 417 4.76 -25.86 -19.34
CA ALA A 417 4.98 -26.94 -20.31
C ALA A 417 5.12 -28.28 -19.61
N ASP A 418 5.82 -28.32 -18.47
CA ASP A 418 5.98 -29.52 -17.65
C ASP A 418 4.63 -30.14 -17.27
N ASN A 419 3.74 -29.32 -16.69
CA ASN A 419 2.44 -29.78 -16.23
C ASN A 419 1.62 -30.40 -17.38
N ALA A 420 1.68 -29.79 -18.57
CA ALA A 420 1.00 -30.31 -19.75
C ALA A 420 1.65 -31.61 -20.28
N VAL A 421 2.97 -31.69 -20.36
CA VAL A 421 3.68 -32.89 -20.81
C VAL A 421 3.39 -34.07 -19.89
N VAL A 422 3.48 -33.88 -18.58
CA VAL A 422 3.17 -34.93 -17.61
C VAL A 422 1.71 -35.37 -17.72
N ALA A 423 0.77 -34.43 -17.89
CA ALA A 423 -0.64 -34.76 -18.08
C ALA A 423 -0.89 -35.59 -19.33
N ARG A 424 -0.25 -35.23 -20.46
CA ARG A 424 -0.29 -35.99 -21.71
C ARG A 424 0.26 -37.41 -21.49
N ASN A 425 1.34 -37.54 -20.74
CA ASN A 425 1.99 -38.82 -20.47
C ASN A 425 1.13 -39.73 -19.58
N LEU A 426 0.41 -39.14 -18.61
CA LEU A 426 -0.59 -39.84 -17.81
C LEU A 426 -1.73 -40.40 -18.68
N VAL A 427 -2.29 -39.58 -19.58
CA VAL A 427 -3.36 -40.00 -20.50
C VAL A 427 -2.88 -41.10 -21.46
N ALA A 428 -1.62 -41.03 -21.90
CA ALA A 428 -0.99 -42.05 -22.73
C ALA A 428 -0.58 -43.33 -21.97
N GLY A 429 -0.84 -43.42 -20.65
CA GLY A 429 -0.48 -44.60 -19.84
C GLY A 429 1.02 -44.73 -19.53
N ARG A 430 1.82 -43.70 -19.81
CA ARG A 430 3.28 -43.69 -19.56
C ARG A 430 3.66 -43.34 -18.12
N GLY A 431 2.69 -42.89 -17.32
CA GLY A 431 2.87 -42.57 -15.91
C GLY A 431 3.45 -41.17 -15.69
N TRP A 432 4.11 -40.98 -14.54
CA TRP A 432 4.65 -39.70 -14.08
C TRP A 432 6.05 -39.44 -14.66
N THR A 433 6.13 -39.27 -15.97
CA THR A 433 7.39 -39.09 -16.69
C THR A 433 7.42 -37.80 -17.50
N VAL A 434 8.62 -37.29 -17.74
CA VAL A 434 8.89 -36.19 -18.68
C VAL A 434 9.86 -36.65 -19.75
N ASP A 435 9.67 -36.12 -20.97
CA ASP A 435 10.42 -36.52 -22.16
C ASP A 435 11.35 -35.41 -22.68
N TYR A 436 11.78 -34.50 -21.79
CA TYR A 436 12.62 -33.36 -22.15
C TYR A 436 13.61 -33.00 -21.04
N VAL A 437 14.64 -32.23 -21.42
CA VAL A 437 15.57 -31.61 -20.48
C VAL A 437 15.02 -30.24 -20.07
N THR A 438 14.86 -30.01 -18.77
CA THR A 438 14.09 -28.88 -18.24
C THR A 438 14.51 -27.54 -18.84
N GLN A 439 15.80 -27.23 -19.07
CA GLN A 439 16.20 -25.92 -19.64
C GLN A 439 15.94 -25.74 -21.14
N PHE A 440 16.06 -26.82 -21.91
CA PHE A 440 16.04 -26.72 -23.38
C PHE A 440 14.63 -26.84 -23.95
N TYR A 441 13.68 -27.37 -23.16
CA TYR A 441 12.27 -27.61 -23.55
C TYR A 441 12.12 -28.30 -24.90
N TRP A 442 13.11 -29.12 -25.25
CA TRP A 442 13.14 -29.93 -26.45
C TRP A 442 12.74 -31.36 -26.10
N LEU A 443 11.78 -31.92 -26.82
CA LEU A 443 11.38 -33.31 -26.65
C LEU A 443 12.45 -34.22 -27.25
N TYR A 444 12.99 -35.12 -26.45
CA TYR A 444 13.96 -36.12 -26.88
C TYR A 444 13.32 -37.49 -26.77
N GLU A 445 13.08 -38.15 -27.91
CA GLU A 445 12.43 -39.48 -27.93
C GLU A 445 13.20 -40.53 -27.12
N SER A 446 14.52 -40.39 -27.02
CA SER A 446 15.40 -41.30 -26.28
C SER A 446 15.50 -40.98 -24.78
N LEU A 447 14.91 -39.88 -24.31
CA LEU A 447 15.00 -39.44 -22.92
C LEU A 447 13.63 -39.53 -22.26
N THR A 448 13.46 -40.49 -21.36
CA THR A 448 12.31 -40.54 -20.45
C THR A 448 12.83 -40.65 -19.03
N ARG A 449 12.42 -39.71 -18.17
CA ARG A 449 12.79 -39.70 -16.75
C ARG A 449 11.56 -39.50 -15.86
N PRO A 450 11.58 -40.00 -14.62
CA PRO A 450 10.49 -39.76 -13.68
C PRO A 450 10.37 -38.26 -13.39
N GLN A 451 9.14 -37.73 -13.33
CA GLN A 451 8.92 -36.32 -13.06
C GLN A 451 9.44 -35.95 -11.66
N GLU A 452 10.41 -35.06 -11.62
CA GLU A 452 11.16 -34.74 -10.41
C GLU A 452 11.27 -33.24 -10.14
N THR A 453 10.71 -32.39 -11.00
CA THR A 453 10.81 -30.94 -10.85
C THR A 453 9.60 -30.37 -10.08
N TRP A 454 8.37 -30.67 -10.53
CA TRP A 454 7.16 -30.00 -10.07
C TRP A 454 6.16 -30.91 -9.34
N PRO A 455 5.24 -30.33 -8.53
CA PRO A 455 4.22 -31.08 -7.81
C PRO A 455 3.22 -31.75 -8.76
N LEU A 456 2.74 -32.93 -8.37
CA LEU A 456 2.06 -33.85 -9.28
C LEU A 456 0.58 -33.51 -9.52
N MET A 457 -0.02 -32.63 -8.72
CA MET A 457 -1.47 -32.45 -8.74
C MET A 457 -1.96 -31.66 -9.96
N GLN A 458 -1.19 -30.70 -10.47
CA GLN A 458 -1.60 -29.94 -11.64
C GLN A 458 -1.79 -30.83 -12.89
N PRO A 459 -0.88 -31.76 -13.22
CA PRO A 459 -1.11 -32.76 -14.25
C PRO A 459 -2.38 -33.61 -14.05
N VAL A 460 -2.73 -33.97 -12.81
CA VAL A 460 -3.98 -34.71 -12.50
C VAL A 460 -5.20 -33.90 -12.89
N TRP A 461 -5.18 -32.58 -12.69
CA TRP A 461 -6.30 -31.73 -13.06
C TRP A 461 -6.43 -31.58 -14.57
N ILE A 462 -5.32 -31.62 -15.31
CA ILE A 462 -5.30 -31.49 -16.77
C ILE A 462 -5.70 -32.79 -17.47
N ALA A 463 -5.24 -33.94 -16.97
CA ALA A 463 -5.40 -35.23 -17.64
C ALA A 463 -6.86 -35.58 -18.03
N PRO A 464 -7.89 -35.35 -17.20
CA PRO A 464 -9.29 -35.57 -17.61
C PRO A 464 -9.71 -34.74 -18.82
N PHE A 465 -9.24 -33.49 -18.92
CA PHE A 465 -9.57 -32.63 -20.06
C PHE A 465 -8.85 -33.09 -21.32
N PHE A 466 -7.58 -33.50 -21.21
CA PHE A 466 -6.85 -34.11 -22.32
C PHE A 466 -7.46 -35.41 -22.81
N ALA A 467 -7.93 -36.27 -21.89
CA ALA A 467 -8.62 -37.50 -22.25
C ALA A 467 -9.95 -37.25 -22.99
N LEU A 468 -10.65 -36.16 -22.67
CA LEU A 468 -11.97 -35.83 -23.25
C LEU A 468 -11.88 -34.99 -24.52
N LEU A 469 -10.92 -34.06 -24.61
CA LEU A 469 -10.87 -33.01 -25.64
C LEU A 469 -9.59 -33.05 -26.49
N GLY A 470 -8.66 -33.95 -26.19
CA GLY A 470 -7.34 -34.00 -26.82
C GLY A 470 -6.29 -33.16 -26.10
N ALA A 471 -5.01 -33.49 -26.35
CA ALA A 471 -3.86 -32.84 -25.74
C ALA A 471 -3.49 -31.54 -26.49
N GLU A 472 -4.34 -30.53 -26.37
CA GLU A 472 -4.19 -29.22 -27.02
C GLU A 472 -3.83 -28.11 -26.01
N ASP A 473 -3.17 -27.06 -26.49
CA ASP A 473 -2.66 -25.95 -25.67
C ASP A 473 -3.75 -25.26 -24.83
N TRP A 474 -4.91 -25.02 -25.43
CA TRP A 474 -6.03 -24.36 -24.78
C TRP A 474 -6.73 -25.28 -23.77
N VAL A 475 -6.74 -26.60 -24.03
CA VAL A 475 -7.34 -27.61 -23.14
C VAL A 475 -6.55 -27.69 -21.84
N ALA A 476 -5.22 -27.56 -21.91
CA ALA A 476 -4.33 -27.59 -20.74
C ALA A 476 -4.64 -26.47 -19.72
N LYS A 477 -5.28 -25.38 -20.16
CA LYS A 477 -5.60 -24.19 -19.36
C LYS A 477 -6.99 -24.25 -18.71
N LEU A 478 -7.88 -25.13 -19.20
CA LEU A 478 -9.25 -25.26 -18.69
C LEU A 478 -9.35 -25.53 -17.18
N PRO A 479 -8.47 -26.36 -16.57
CA PRO A 479 -8.51 -26.56 -15.12
C PRO A 479 -8.36 -25.25 -14.34
N ASN A 480 -7.49 -24.35 -14.80
CA ASN A 480 -7.27 -23.08 -14.12
C ASN A 480 -8.46 -22.14 -14.28
N LEU A 481 -9.14 -22.15 -15.44
CA LEU A 481 -10.40 -21.42 -15.59
C LEU A 481 -11.46 -21.92 -14.58
N LEU A 482 -11.56 -23.24 -14.39
CA LEU A 482 -12.45 -23.84 -13.39
C LEU A 482 -12.04 -23.45 -11.96
N PHE A 483 -10.76 -23.49 -11.61
CA PHE A 483 -10.28 -23.08 -10.29
C PHE A 483 -10.49 -21.59 -10.04
N ASN A 484 -10.42 -20.73 -11.07
CA ASN A 484 -10.76 -19.31 -10.91
C ASN A 484 -12.24 -19.12 -10.57
N ALA A 485 -13.13 -19.87 -11.23
CA ALA A 485 -14.56 -19.87 -10.91
C ALA A 485 -14.83 -20.39 -9.48
N LEU A 486 -14.15 -21.46 -9.05
CA LEU A 486 -14.23 -21.96 -7.68
C LEU A 486 -13.72 -20.94 -6.66
N LEU A 487 -12.60 -20.27 -6.96
CA LEU A 487 -12.04 -19.22 -6.11
C LEU A 487 -13.02 -18.06 -5.95
N LEU A 488 -13.64 -17.64 -7.05
CA LEU A 488 -14.64 -16.56 -7.05
C LEU A 488 -15.81 -16.87 -6.11
N LEU A 489 -16.37 -18.08 -6.23
CA LEU A 489 -17.46 -18.54 -5.37
C LEU A 489 -17.01 -18.68 -3.91
N LEU A 490 -15.80 -19.17 -3.68
CA LEU A 490 -15.21 -19.31 -2.36
C LEU A 490 -15.04 -17.94 -1.69
N ILE A 491 -14.46 -16.96 -2.36
CA ILE A 491 -14.27 -15.61 -1.83
C ILE A 491 -15.62 -14.94 -1.57
N TYR A 492 -16.56 -15.04 -2.51
CA TYR A 492 -17.92 -14.51 -2.30
C TYR A 492 -18.57 -15.13 -1.06
N THR A 493 -18.53 -16.45 -0.92
CA THR A 493 -19.18 -17.16 0.19
C THR A 493 -18.51 -16.88 1.53
N ILE A 494 -17.18 -16.83 1.59
CA ILE A 494 -16.41 -16.47 2.79
C ILE A 494 -16.73 -15.02 3.17
N GLY A 495 -16.62 -14.11 2.22
CA GLY A 495 -16.89 -12.68 2.40
C GLY A 495 -18.31 -12.43 2.88
N ALA A 496 -19.30 -13.05 2.22
CA ALA A 496 -20.71 -12.95 2.56
C ALA A 496 -21.07 -13.49 3.95
N ARG A 497 -20.35 -14.52 4.41
CA ARG A 497 -20.61 -15.16 5.72
C ARG A 497 -19.89 -14.49 6.87
N LEU A 498 -18.62 -14.11 6.68
CA LEU A 498 -17.82 -13.48 7.73
C LEU A 498 -18.16 -12.01 7.92
N TRP A 499 -18.70 -11.38 6.88
CA TRP A 499 -19.09 -9.97 6.85
C TRP A 499 -20.52 -9.81 6.34
N ASP A 500 -20.69 -9.43 5.09
CA ASP A 500 -21.98 -9.32 4.42
C ASP A 500 -21.82 -9.55 2.90
N ARG A 501 -22.94 -9.69 2.20
CA ARG A 501 -22.96 -9.97 0.76
C ARG A 501 -22.28 -8.92 -0.10
N ARG A 502 -22.21 -7.66 0.37
CA ARG A 502 -21.59 -6.55 -0.37
C ARG A 502 -20.08 -6.74 -0.33
N VAL A 503 -19.53 -7.01 0.86
CA VAL A 503 -18.11 -7.32 1.04
C VAL A 503 -17.73 -8.56 0.24
N GLY A 504 -18.53 -9.62 0.30
CA GLY A 504 -18.31 -10.82 -0.50
C GLY A 504 -18.31 -10.56 -2.01
N LEU A 505 -19.28 -9.78 -2.51
CA LEU A 505 -19.36 -9.41 -3.92
C LEU A 505 -18.15 -8.57 -4.35
N THR A 506 -17.83 -7.52 -3.60
CA THR A 506 -16.70 -6.64 -3.92
C THR A 506 -15.37 -7.39 -3.91
N ALA A 507 -15.12 -8.25 -2.90
CA ALA A 507 -13.91 -9.06 -2.85
C ALA A 507 -13.81 -10.05 -4.02
N ALA A 508 -14.94 -10.69 -4.37
CA ALA A 508 -15.01 -11.60 -5.50
C ALA A 508 -14.72 -10.88 -6.83
N LEU A 509 -15.38 -9.73 -7.08
CA LEU A 509 -15.16 -8.95 -8.29
C LEU A 509 -13.72 -8.41 -8.38
N PHE A 510 -13.13 -7.93 -7.27
CA PHE A 510 -11.73 -7.50 -7.28
C PHE A 510 -10.77 -8.64 -7.60
N THR A 511 -11.03 -9.84 -7.08
CA THR A 511 -10.23 -11.02 -7.42
C THR A 511 -10.38 -11.37 -8.90
N LEU A 512 -11.61 -11.35 -9.42
CA LEU A 512 -11.93 -11.66 -10.82
C LEU A 512 -11.25 -10.69 -11.80
N THR A 513 -11.22 -9.41 -11.47
CA THR A 513 -10.65 -8.34 -12.30
C THR A 513 -9.16 -8.13 -12.09
N ASN A 514 -8.54 -8.83 -11.15
CA ASN A 514 -7.12 -8.66 -10.86
C ASN A 514 -6.28 -9.37 -11.91
N TYR A 515 -5.36 -8.64 -12.54
CA TYR A 515 -4.57 -9.12 -13.66
C TYR A 515 -3.72 -10.35 -13.31
N LEU A 516 -3.29 -10.51 -12.05
CA LEU A 516 -2.52 -11.68 -11.62
C LEU A 516 -3.37 -12.94 -11.72
N PHE A 517 -4.63 -12.90 -11.27
CA PHE A 517 -5.54 -14.04 -11.40
C PHE A 517 -5.90 -14.34 -12.86
N VAL A 518 -6.00 -13.32 -13.71
CA VAL A 518 -6.12 -13.51 -15.16
C VAL A 518 -4.89 -14.24 -15.70
N ARG A 519 -3.67 -13.82 -15.33
CA ARG A 519 -2.43 -14.51 -15.72
C ARG A 519 -2.41 -15.96 -15.24
N LEU A 520 -2.73 -16.22 -13.98
CA LEU A 520 -2.78 -17.59 -13.45
C LEU A 520 -3.83 -18.47 -14.14
N THR A 521 -4.86 -17.86 -14.72
CA THR A 521 -5.90 -18.58 -15.46
C THR A 521 -5.42 -19.01 -16.85
N ILE A 522 -4.66 -18.15 -17.54
CA ILE A 522 -4.22 -18.41 -18.92
C ILE A 522 -2.91 -19.22 -19.01
N TYR A 523 -2.16 -19.34 -17.92
CA TYR A 523 -0.97 -20.20 -17.83
C TYR A 523 -1.30 -21.51 -17.13
N VAL A 524 -0.62 -22.59 -17.51
CA VAL A 524 -0.79 -23.94 -16.94
C VAL A 524 0.00 -24.07 -15.63
N THR A 525 -0.34 -23.23 -14.64
CA THR A 525 0.33 -23.18 -13.34
C THR A 525 -0.42 -23.94 -12.25
N SER A 526 0.32 -24.43 -11.25
CA SER A 526 -0.22 -25.00 -10.03
C SER A 526 -0.74 -23.95 -9.03
N ASP A 527 -0.40 -22.67 -9.21
CA ASP A 527 -0.61 -21.62 -8.21
C ASP A 527 -2.10 -21.35 -7.92
N LEU A 528 -2.97 -21.43 -8.92
CA LEU A 528 -4.38 -21.05 -8.75
C LEU A 528 -5.15 -22.05 -7.88
N ALA A 529 -4.98 -23.35 -8.15
CA ALA A 529 -5.51 -24.41 -7.30
C ALA A 529 -4.91 -24.33 -5.89
N PHE A 530 -3.62 -23.98 -5.78
CA PHE A 530 -2.96 -23.77 -4.50
C PHE A 530 -3.60 -22.64 -3.70
N VAL A 531 -4.00 -21.54 -4.35
CA VAL A 531 -4.76 -20.45 -3.73
C VAL A 531 -6.12 -20.92 -3.25
N VAL A 532 -6.87 -21.66 -4.07
CA VAL A 532 -8.19 -22.21 -3.71
C VAL A 532 -8.09 -23.10 -2.46
N PHE A 533 -7.19 -24.08 -2.47
CA PHE A 533 -7.06 -25.02 -1.35
C PHE A 533 -6.55 -24.36 -0.07
N SER A 534 -5.58 -23.45 -0.19
CA SER A 534 -5.10 -22.65 0.94
C SER A 534 -6.21 -21.83 1.60
N VAL A 535 -6.95 -21.03 0.82
CA VAL A 535 -8.03 -20.18 1.33
C VAL A 535 -9.15 -21.04 1.94
N ALA A 536 -9.51 -22.13 1.29
CA ALA A 536 -10.52 -23.05 1.78
C ALA A 536 -10.08 -23.75 3.08
N ALA A 537 -8.82 -24.19 3.17
CA ALA A 537 -8.26 -24.85 4.35
C ALA A 537 -8.22 -23.90 5.56
N ILE A 538 -7.72 -22.67 5.35
CA ILE A 538 -7.70 -21.61 6.37
C ILE A 538 -9.11 -21.30 6.85
N TYR A 539 -10.07 -21.13 5.93
CA TYR A 539 -11.45 -20.86 6.28
C TYR A 539 -12.09 -22.01 7.06
N CYS A 540 -11.92 -23.25 6.61
CA CYS A 540 -12.46 -24.43 7.29
C CYS A 540 -11.84 -24.58 8.69
N LEU A 541 -10.54 -24.36 8.85
CA LEU A 541 -9.88 -24.39 10.16
C LEU A 541 -10.42 -23.28 11.07
N TYR A 542 -10.55 -22.05 10.56
CA TYR A 542 -11.16 -20.95 11.31
C TYR A 542 -12.56 -21.31 11.82
N ARG A 543 -13.38 -21.91 10.95
CA ARG A 543 -14.74 -22.38 11.29
C ARG A 543 -14.74 -23.54 12.29
N ALA A 544 -13.78 -24.46 12.20
CA ALA A 544 -13.63 -25.57 13.12
C ALA A 544 -13.26 -25.14 14.55
N VAL A 545 -12.55 -24.00 14.69
CA VAL A 545 -12.16 -23.45 16.01
C VAL A 545 -13.26 -22.56 16.63
N GLY A 546 -14.15 -21.99 15.80
CA GLY A 546 -15.41 -21.37 16.22
C GLY A 546 -15.33 -19.90 16.66
N GLU A 547 -16.32 -19.13 16.20
CA GLU A 547 -16.59 -17.70 16.51
C GLU A 547 -17.16 -17.45 17.92
N ASN A 548 -17.53 -18.47 18.69
CA ASN A 548 -18.38 -18.32 19.88
C ASN A 548 -17.62 -18.10 21.20
N ARG A 549 -16.65 -17.19 21.21
CA ARG A 549 -16.07 -16.65 22.44
C ARG A 549 -15.89 -15.14 22.38
N GLU A 550 -16.64 -14.45 21.52
CA GLU A 550 -16.97 -13.08 21.88
C GLU A 550 -17.95 -13.21 23.05
N PRO A 551 -17.56 -12.84 24.28
CA PRO A 551 -18.52 -12.71 25.36
C PRO A 551 -19.61 -11.81 24.81
N SER A 552 -20.86 -12.25 24.87
CA SER A 552 -21.98 -11.34 24.67
C SER A 552 -21.69 -10.12 25.54
N THR A 553 -21.32 -9.00 24.92
CA THR A 553 -21.13 -7.72 25.62
C THR A 553 -22.47 -7.16 26.10
N GLU A 554 -23.54 -7.94 25.98
CA GLU A 554 -24.54 -7.99 27.04
C GLU A 554 -23.83 -8.33 28.34
N ASN A 555 -23.24 -7.30 28.97
CA ASN A 555 -23.28 -7.18 30.41
C ASN A 555 -24.70 -7.66 30.78
N PRO A 556 -24.86 -8.82 31.43
CA PRO A 556 -26.14 -9.07 32.05
C PRO A 556 -26.31 -7.86 32.96
N GLU A 557 -27.26 -6.97 32.64
CA GLU A 557 -27.66 -5.95 33.58
C GLU A 557 -27.80 -6.67 34.93
N PRO A 558 -27.24 -6.12 36.02
CA PRO A 558 -27.28 -6.78 37.31
C PRO A 558 -28.74 -7.07 37.63
N ARG A 559 -29.18 -8.30 37.36
CA ARG A 559 -30.57 -8.72 37.54
C ARG A 559 -30.87 -8.46 39.00
N THR A 560 -31.81 -7.56 39.25
CA THR A 560 -32.21 -7.18 40.60
C THR A 560 -32.58 -8.44 41.37
N ARG A 561 -32.32 -8.42 42.68
CA ARG A 561 -32.56 -9.56 43.58
C ARG A 561 -34.00 -10.11 43.46
N GLU A 562 -34.95 -9.24 43.09
CA GLU A 562 -36.34 -9.59 42.78
C GLU A 562 -36.49 -10.44 41.51
N GLN A 563 -35.80 -10.12 40.41
CA GLN A 563 -35.84 -10.95 39.19
C GLN A 563 -35.21 -12.32 39.41
N ARG A 564 -34.21 -12.45 40.28
CA ARG A 564 -33.69 -13.76 40.70
C ARG A 564 -34.73 -14.54 41.50
N ASN A 565 -35.44 -13.90 42.43
CA ASN A 565 -36.46 -14.54 43.25
C ASN A 565 -37.74 -14.91 42.47
N GLN A 566 -38.14 -14.10 41.49
CA GLN A 566 -39.26 -14.43 40.59
C GLN A 566 -38.93 -15.61 39.66
N ASN A 567 -37.72 -15.64 39.09
CA ASN A 567 -37.28 -16.78 38.28
C ASN A 567 -37.15 -18.07 39.12
N ALA A 568 -36.68 -17.96 40.37
CA ALA A 568 -36.62 -19.10 41.29
C ALA A 568 -38.02 -19.65 41.65
N ARG A 569 -39.02 -18.77 41.78
CA ARG A 569 -40.43 -19.15 42.02
C ARG A 569 -41.14 -19.68 40.77
N GLN A 570 -40.77 -19.21 39.57
CA GLN A 570 -41.29 -19.78 38.32
C GLN A 570 -40.65 -21.13 37.97
N GLN A 571 -39.39 -21.37 38.36
CA GLN A 571 -38.71 -22.65 38.11
C GLN A 571 -39.24 -23.82 38.96
N THR A 572 -39.86 -23.58 40.12
CA THR A 572 -40.44 -24.65 40.93
C THR A 572 -41.78 -25.17 40.38
N GLY A 573 -42.47 -24.42 39.51
CA GLY A 573 -43.76 -24.81 38.93
C GLY A 573 -43.70 -25.59 37.61
N ASP A 574 -42.58 -25.54 36.88
CA ASP A 574 -42.53 -25.94 35.46
C ASP A 574 -41.54 -27.08 35.16
N LYS A 575 -41.43 -28.06 36.06
CA LYS A 575 -40.54 -29.24 35.89
C LYS A 575 -40.82 -30.07 34.63
N ARG A 576 -41.99 -29.93 33.98
CA ARG A 576 -42.32 -30.63 32.73
C ARG A 576 -41.79 -29.93 31.47
N ARG A 577 -41.67 -28.60 31.41
CA ARG A 577 -41.10 -27.89 30.23
C ARG A 577 -39.57 -27.96 30.15
N VAL A 578 -38.88 -28.09 31.27
CA VAL A 578 -37.40 -28.20 31.34
C VAL A 578 -36.87 -29.35 30.48
N THR A 579 -37.56 -30.50 30.46
CA THR A 579 -37.13 -31.67 29.66
C THR A 579 -37.16 -31.44 28.14
N THR A 580 -37.95 -30.48 27.65
CA THR A 580 -38.06 -30.19 26.22
C THR A 580 -37.00 -29.18 25.78
N GLU A 581 -36.68 -28.20 26.63
CA GLU A 581 -35.59 -27.25 26.37
C GLU A 581 -34.21 -27.89 26.50
N GLU A 582 -34.00 -28.78 27.48
CA GLU A 582 -32.76 -29.54 27.61
C GLU A 582 -32.52 -30.44 26.38
N LYS A 583 -33.56 -31.11 25.88
CA LYS A 583 -33.47 -31.91 24.64
C LYS A 583 -33.16 -31.03 23.42
N ARG A 584 -33.77 -29.85 23.30
CA ARG A 584 -33.45 -28.88 22.24
C ARG A 584 -32.01 -28.40 22.34
N PHE A 585 -31.55 -28.05 23.52
CA PHE A 585 -30.18 -27.59 23.76
C PHE A 585 -29.15 -28.70 23.46
N ALA A 586 -29.41 -29.93 23.91
CA ALA A 586 -28.59 -31.10 23.62
C ALA A 586 -28.55 -31.40 22.11
N PHE A 587 -29.68 -31.31 21.42
CA PHE A 587 -29.74 -31.48 19.96
C PHE A 587 -28.91 -30.43 19.21
N PHE A 588 -29.04 -29.14 19.57
CA PHE A 588 -28.22 -28.08 18.96
C PHE A 588 -26.74 -28.22 19.29
N ALA A 589 -26.39 -28.65 20.50
CA ALA A 589 -25.02 -28.93 20.89
C ALA A 589 -24.42 -30.12 20.10
N ALA A 590 -25.18 -31.20 19.93
CA ALA A 590 -24.76 -32.35 19.13
C ALA A 590 -24.58 -31.98 17.65
N LEU A 591 -25.56 -31.31 17.04
CA LEU A 591 -25.48 -30.83 15.66
C LEU A 591 -24.26 -29.93 15.45
N ARG A 592 -23.98 -29.04 16.41
CA ARG A 592 -22.81 -28.16 16.39
C ARG A 592 -21.49 -28.93 16.47
N LEU A 593 -21.36 -29.90 17.37
CA LEU A 593 -20.20 -30.78 17.44
C LEU A 593 -19.99 -31.53 16.12
N THR A 594 -21.07 -31.93 15.46
CA THR A 594 -21.00 -32.62 14.17
C THR A 594 -20.50 -31.68 13.07
N LEU A 595 -20.97 -30.43 13.04
CA LEU A 595 -20.52 -29.41 12.08
C LEU A 595 -19.05 -29.00 12.29
N GLU A 596 -18.62 -28.78 13.54
CA GLU A 596 -17.23 -28.45 13.87
C GLU A 596 -16.28 -29.58 13.43
N ARG A 597 -16.67 -30.85 13.62
CA ARG A 597 -15.92 -32.01 13.10
C ARG A 597 -15.84 -32.03 11.58
N ARG A 598 -16.93 -31.71 10.86
CA ARG A 598 -16.92 -31.65 9.38
C ARG A 598 -15.93 -30.61 8.86
N TYR A 599 -15.91 -29.41 9.45
CA TYR A 599 -14.96 -28.38 9.06
C TYR A 599 -13.52 -28.75 9.39
N LEU A 600 -13.27 -29.45 10.50
CA LEU A 600 -11.93 -29.93 10.84
C LEU A 600 -11.42 -30.97 9.83
N VAL A 601 -12.27 -31.92 9.46
CA VAL A 601 -11.97 -32.94 8.43
C VAL A 601 -11.71 -32.27 7.08
N ALA A 602 -12.60 -31.36 6.66
CA ALA A 602 -12.43 -30.60 5.43
C ALA A 602 -11.14 -29.78 5.44
N ALA A 603 -10.82 -29.11 6.55
CA ALA A 603 -9.56 -28.38 6.70
C ALA A 603 -8.35 -29.31 6.53
N GLY A 604 -8.37 -30.50 7.12
CA GLY A 604 -7.29 -31.48 6.97
C GLY A 604 -7.12 -31.93 5.51
N MET A 605 -8.22 -32.28 4.85
CA MET A 605 -8.20 -32.70 3.44
C MET A 605 -7.68 -31.59 2.52
N LEU A 606 -8.17 -30.36 2.70
CA LEU A 606 -7.76 -29.20 1.91
C LEU A 606 -6.31 -28.80 2.20
N THR A 607 -5.83 -28.93 3.43
CA THR A 607 -4.41 -28.74 3.76
C THR A 607 -3.54 -29.78 3.05
N GLY A 608 -3.97 -31.05 3.00
CA GLY A 608 -3.29 -32.09 2.23
C GLY A 608 -3.23 -31.78 0.73
N LEU A 609 -4.36 -31.41 0.12
CA LEU A 609 -4.44 -31.01 -1.29
C LEU A 609 -3.59 -29.76 -1.58
N MET A 610 -3.57 -28.79 -0.68
CA MET A 610 -2.71 -27.61 -0.78
C MET A 610 -1.23 -28.01 -0.84
N MET A 611 -0.77 -28.90 0.04
CA MET A 611 0.62 -29.38 0.04
C MET A 611 0.95 -30.24 -1.19
N LEU A 612 -0.01 -31.04 -1.67
CA LEU A 612 0.12 -31.87 -2.86
C LEU A 612 0.20 -31.02 -4.15
N GLN A 613 -0.51 -29.89 -4.16
CA GLN A 613 -0.45 -28.89 -5.21
C GLN A 613 0.86 -28.11 -5.18
N LYS A 614 1.36 -27.77 -3.98
CA LYS A 614 2.64 -27.08 -3.80
C LYS A 614 3.26 -27.41 -2.44
N PRO A 615 4.44 -28.05 -2.39
CA PRO A 615 5.10 -28.44 -1.14
C PRO A 615 5.36 -27.29 -0.17
N SER A 616 5.59 -26.06 -0.68
CA SER A 616 5.73 -24.87 0.15
C SER A 616 4.48 -24.55 0.99
N GLY A 617 3.32 -25.10 0.63
CA GLY A 617 2.11 -25.13 1.46
C GLY A 617 2.34 -25.74 2.85
N ALA A 618 3.37 -26.57 3.04
CA ALA A 618 3.75 -27.08 4.35
C ALA A 618 4.09 -25.95 5.35
N MET A 619 4.65 -24.83 4.88
CA MET A 619 4.91 -23.66 5.72
C MET A 619 3.61 -22.98 6.15
N ILE A 620 2.61 -22.93 5.27
CA ILE A 620 1.26 -22.45 5.61
C ILE A 620 0.61 -23.37 6.64
N ALA A 621 0.69 -24.69 6.42
CA ALA A 621 0.17 -25.69 7.33
C ALA A 621 0.84 -25.60 8.72
N LEU A 622 2.16 -25.43 8.79
CA LEU A 622 2.88 -25.21 10.05
C LEU A 622 2.31 -24.01 10.80
N GLY A 623 2.15 -22.89 10.11
CA GLY A 623 1.56 -21.68 10.68
C GLY A 623 0.12 -21.86 11.17
N MET A 624 -0.71 -22.55 10.39
CA MET A 624 -2.08 -22.94 10.78
C MET A 624 -2.09 -23.81 12.05
N GLY A 625 -1.18 -24.79 12.14
CA GLY A 625 -1.02 -25.68 13.29
C GLY A 625 -0.56 -24.94 14.55
N LEU A 626 0.42 -24.04 14.42
CA LEU A 626 0.90 -23.19 15.52
C LEU A 626 -0.21 -22.28 16.05
N TRP A 627 -0.98 -21.66 15.16
CA TRP A 627 -2.15 -20.88 15.56
C TRP A 627 -3.19 -21.74 16.27
N PHE A 628 -3.49 -22.92 15.72
CA PHE A 628 -4.49 -23.82 16.29
C PHE A 628 -4.09 -24.27 17.70
N LEU A 629 -2.81 -24.58 17.91
CA LEU A 629 -2.23 -24.87 19.21
C LEU A 629 -2.33 -23.66 20.15
N ALA A 630 -1.92 -22.47 19.71
CA ALA A 630 -1.94 -21.25 20.52
C ALA A 630 -3.36 -20.90 21.00
N VAL A 631 -4.38 -21.00 20.13
CA VAL A 631 -5.78 -20.74 20.51
C VAL A 631 -6.28 -21.79 21.52
N ARG A 632 -5.89 -23.06 21.39
CA ARG A 632 -6.27 -24.13 22.32
C ARG A 632 -5.57 -24.01 23.68
N LEU A 633 -4.33 -23.53 23.72
CA LEU A 633 -3.57 -23.35 24.95
C LEU A 633 -3.94 -22.05 25.69
N GLY A 634 -4.10 -20.94 24.98
CA GLY A 634 -4.34 -19.61 25.56
C GLY A 634 -5.74 -19.37 26.13
N GLY A 635 -6.70 -20.26 25.88
CA GLY A 635 -8.10 -20.07 26.25
C GLY A 635 -8.44 -20.22 27.75
N ASN A 636 -7.48 -20.20 28.67
CA ASN A 636 -7.69 -20.74 30.03
C ASN A 636 -7.15 -19.89 31.21
N SER A 637 -6.82 -18.62 31.00
CA SER A 637 -6.33 -17.78 32.10
C SER A 637 -7.35 -17.55 33.22
N GLU A 638 -8.66 -17.68 32.95
CA GLU A 638 -9.71 -17.41 33.95
C GLU A 638 -10.10 -18.60 34.84
N VAL A 639 -9.79 -19.85 34.47
CA VAL A 639 -10.17 -21.03 35.29
C VAL A 639 -9.09 -21.35 36.34
N ARG A 640 -8.02 -20.55 36.42
CA ARG A 640 -6.86 -20.85 37.28
C ARG A 640 -7.06 -20.48 38.76
N SER A 641 -8.14 -19.79 39.13
CA SER A 641 -8.32 -19.28 40.50
C SER A 641 -9.21 -20.12 41.43
N GLN A 642 -9.91 -21.16 40.96
CA GLN A 642 -10.91 -21.86 41.80
C GLN A 642 -10.64 -23.35 42.12
N ASP A 643 -9.71 -24.01 41.43
CA ASP A 643 -9.54 -25.48 41.54
C ASP A 643 -8.24 -25.91 42.27
N SER A 644 -7.70 -25.11 43.19
CA SER A 644 -6.35 -25.32 43.74
C SER A 644 -6.16 -26.52 44.69
N GLU A 645 -7.22 -27.21 45.14
CA GLU A 645 -7.10 -28.15 46.28
C GLU A 645 -7.43 -29.64 46.00
N VAL A 646 -7.64 -30.08 44.76
CA VAL A 646 -8.00 -31.51 44.51
C VAL A 646 -6.75 -32.41 44.30
N PRO A 647 -6.55 -33.48 45.10
CA PRO A 647 -5.52 -34.51 44.89
C PRO A 647 -5.83 -35.36 43.64
N GLY A 648 -4.84 -35.65 42.79
CA GLY A 648 -5.00 -36.34 41.49
C GLY A 648 -4.71 -35.48 40.24
N ARG A 649 -4.00 -34.36 40.44
CA ARG A 649 -3.79 -33.27 39.48
C ARG A 649 -3.07 -33.69 38.19
N ASP A 650 -2.10 -34.61 38.27
CA ASP A 650 -1.21 -34.92 37.14
C ASP A 650 -1.92 -35.69 36.02
N LEU A 651 -2.72 -36.70 36.36
CA LEU A 651 -3.49 -37.46 35.36
C LEU A 651 -4.55 -36.58 34.66
N HIS A 652 -5.19 -35.69 35.40
CA HIS A 652 -6.16 -34.75 34.85
C HIS A 652 -5.52 -33.69 33.95
N LEU A 653 -4.31 -33.22 34.27
CA LEU A 653 -3.56 -32.30 33.43
C LEU A 653 -3.16 -32.95 32.10
N VAL A 654 -2.62 -34.18 32.14
CA VAL A 654 -2.27 -34.94 30.93
C VAL A 654 -3.51 -35.21 30.07
N ARG A 655 -4.62 -35.65 30.67
CA ARG A 655 -5.87 -35.90 29.93
C ARG A 655 -6.43 -34.62 29.29
N ARG A 656 -6.43 -33.49 30.00
CA ARG A 656 -6.85 -32.19 29.47
C ARG A 656 -5.94 -31.73 28.33
N PHE A 657 -4.63 -31.94 28.46
CA PHE A 657 -3.65 -31.63 27.43
C PHE A 657 -3.89 -32.48 26.16
N LEU A 658 -4.03 -33.80 26.31
CA LEU A 658 -4.33 -34.71 25.20
C LEU A 658 -5.65 -34.37 24.51
N GLN A 659 -6.69 -34.02 25.28
CA GLN A 659 -7.98 -33.57 24.71
C GLN A 659 -7.86 -32.28 23.89
N ARG A 660 -6.92 -31.39 24.25
CA ARG A 660 -6.65 -30.15 23.48
C ARG A 660 -5.84 -30.42 22.22
N LEU A 661 -4.92 -31.40 22.26
CA LEU A 661 -4.11 -31.79 21.11
C LEU A 661 -4.88 -32.64 20.10
N MET A 662 -5.84 -33.46 20.54
CA MET A 662 -6.54 -34.41 19.67
C MET A 662 -7.09 -33.80 18.37
N PRO A 663 -7.76 -32.62 18.36
CA PRO A 663 -8.20 -32.00 17.12
C PRO A 663 -7.06 -31.63 16.16
N ILE A 664 -5.90 -31.23 16.69
CA ILE A 664 -4.71 -30.89 15.90
C ILE A 664 -4.16 -32.18 15.28
N VAL A 665 -4.06 -33.25 16.06
CA VAL A 665 -3.61 -34.57 15.59
C VAL A 665 -4.53 -35.11 14.50
N VAL A 666 -5.85 -35.01 14.67
CA VAL A 666 -6.83 -35.44 13.66
C VAL A 666 -6.68 -34.64 12.37
N TRP A 667 -6.61 -33.30 12.46
CA TRP A 667 -6.40 -32.44 11.29
C TRP A 667 -5.09 -32.77 10.54
N ALA A 668 -3.98 -32.90 11.28
CA ALA A 668 -2.67 -33.22 10.70
C ALA A 668 -2.65 -34.63 10.09
N SER A 669 -3.26 -35.62 10.74
CA SER A 669 -3.32 -37.00 10.24
C SER A 669 -4.08 -37.07 8.91
N ILE A 670 -5.21 -36.37 8.80
CA ILE A 670 -5.98 -36.31 7.55
C ILE A 670 -5.17 -35.63 6.44
N ALA A 671 -4.49 -34.52 6.75
CA ALA A 671 -3.63 -33.84 5.78
C ALA A 671 -2.48 -34.75 5.29
N LEU A 672 -1.85 -35.51 6.20
CA LEU A 672 -0.79 -36.46 5.88
C LEU A 672 -1.28 -37.64 5.06
N ILE A 673 -2.49 -38.17 5.33
CA ILE A 673 -3.09 -39.24 4.52
C ILE A 673 -3.26 -38.76 3.07
N VAL A 674 -3.79 -37.54 2.87
CA VAL A 674 -3.96 -36.97 1.53
C VAL A 674 -2.62 -36.69 0.83
N LEU A 675 -1.60 -36.25 1.58
CA LEU A 675 -0.25 -36.01 1.04
C LEU A 675 0.55 -37.31 0.81
N SER A 676 0.18 -38.42 1.46
CA SER A 676 0.97 -39.64 1.50
C SER A 676 1.34 -40.23 0.13
N PRO A 677 0.52 -40.19 -0.94
CA PRO A 677 0.91 -40.74 -2.24
C PRO A 677 2.16 -40.07 -2.81
N TYR A 678 2.31 -38.76 -2.61
CA TYR A 678 3.50 -38.02 -3.03
C TYR A 678 4.73 -38.40 -2.21
N LEU A 679 4.57 -38.52 -0.89
CA LEU A 679 5.67 -38.90 0.02
C LEU A 679 6.18 -40.31 -0.28
N VAL A 680 5.26 -41.26 -0.47
CA VAL A 680 5.58 -42.67 -0.78
C VAL A 680 6.27 -42.76 -2.13
N ARG A 681 5.74 -42.09 -3.16
CA ARG A 681 6.37 -42.03 -4.49
C ARG A 681 7.79 -41.50 -4.41
N ASN A 682 7.98 -40.34 -3.77
CA ASN A 682 9.29 -39.71 -3.73
C ASN A 682 10.29 -40.51 -2.90
N MET A 683 9.84 -41.15 -1.81
CA MET A 683 10.68 -42.07 -1.06
C MET A 683 11.12 -43.26 -1.92
N ALA A 684 10.20 -43.84 -2.71
CA ALA A 684 10.49 -44.98 -3.58
C ALA A 684 11.42 -44.62 -4.76
N LEU A 685 11.23 -43.44 -5.38
CA LEU A 685 11.98 -43.04 -6.57
C LEU A 685 13.30 -42.33 -6.25
N PHE A 686 13.31 -41.47 -5.22
CA PHE A 686 14.41 -40.55 -4.95
C PHE A 686 15.05 -40.75 -3.57
N GLY A 687 14.56 -41.72 -2.77
CA GLY A 687 15.05 -41.97 -1.42
C GLY A 687 14.80 -40.83 -0.43
N ARG A 688 13.92 -39.88 -0.78
CA ARG A 688 13.61 -38.69 0.04
C ARG A 688 12.10 -38.42 0.02
N PRO A 689 11.48 -38.05 1.15
CA PRO A 689 10.03 -37.84 1.21
C PRO A 689 9.58 -36.59 0.43
N VAL A 690 10.45 -35.57 0.36
CA VAL A 690 10.24 -34.37 -0.44
C VAL A 690 11.48 -34.19 -1.31
N PHE A 691 11.28 -34.26 -2.62
CA PHE A 691 12.34 -34.12 -3.61
C PHE A 691 11.86 -33.18 -4.72
N SER A 692 12.72 -32.24 -5.11
CA SER A 692 12.57 -31.43 -6.31
C SER A 692 13.95 -31.03 -6.80
N THR A 693 14.20 -31.14 -8.10
CA THR A 693 15.45 -30.64 -8.69
C THR A 693 15.61 -29.12 -8.54
N GLU A 694 14.51 -28.36 -8.45
CA GLU A 694 14.61 -26.90 -8.24
C GLU A 694 15.15 -26.51 -6.87
N SER A 695 15.14 -27.45 -5.91
CA SER A 695 15.72 -27.19 -4.59
C SER A 695 17.22 -26.87 -4.65
N TYR A 696 17.89 -27.25 -5.75
CA TYR A 696 19.27 -26.90 -6.07
C TYR A 696 19.36 -25.51 -6.72
N ASP A 697 18.46 -25.18 -7.64
CA ASP A 697 18.41 -23.90 -8.37
C ASP A 697 18.15 -22.70 -7.44
N ALA A 698 17.35 -22.92 -6.38
CA ALA A 698 17.02 -21.92 -5.35
C ALA A 698 18.25 -21.19 -4.79
N TRP A 699 19.34 -21.94 -4.60
CA TRP A 699 20.59 -21.46 -4.00
C TRP A 699 21.48 -20.66 -4.96
N VAL A 700 21.21 -20.75 -6.27
CA VAL A 700 21.98 -20.08 -7.32
C VAL A 700 21.22 -18.86 -7.83
N LEU A 701 19.97 -19.05 -8.26
CA LEU A 701 19.13 -18.00 -8.86
C LEU A 701 18.84 -16.87 -7.88
N GLY A 702 18.57 -17.21 -6.61
CA GLY A 702 18.25 -16.23 -5.58
C GLY A 702 19.44 -15.36 -5.14
N TYR A 703 20.68 -15.76 -5.44
CA TYR A 703 21.90 -15.08 -4.98
C TYR A 703 22.68 -14.38 -6.11
N ARG A 704 22.56 -14.85 -7.36
CA ARG A 704 23.26 -14.27 -8.52
C ARG A 704 22.35 -13.52 -9.50
N GLY A 705 21.03 -13.54 -9.32
CA GLY A 705 20.07 -12.83 -10.18
C GLY A 705 19.92 -13.46 -11.57
N GLU A 706 19.47 -12.69 -12.56
CA GLU A 706 19.17 -13.19 -13.91
C GLU A 706 20.40 -13.71 -14.66
N ALA A 707 21.57 -13.11 -14.44
CA ALA A 707 22.84 -13.55 -15.04
C ALA A 707 23.26 -14.97 -14.61
N ALA A 708 22.61 -15.53 -13.58
CA ALA A 708 22.88 -16.89 -13.11
C ALA A 708 22.35 -17.98 -14.04
N TRP A 709 21.33 -17.67 -14.85
CA TRP A 709 20.69 -18.65 -15.74
C TRP A 709 21.64 -19.20 -16.79
N ASP A 710 22.53 -18.36 -17.32
CA ASP A 710 23.48 -18.75 -18.35
C ASP A 710 24.60 -19.65 -17.80
N ASP A 711 24.88 -19.57 -16.49
CA ASP A 711 25.95 -20.28 -15.80
C ASP A 711 25.47 -21.48 -14.96
N ILE A 712 24.16 -21.69 -14.79
CA ILE A 712 23.62 -22.61 -13.77
C ILE A 712 24.11 -24.06 -13.95
N TYR A 713 24.19 -24.54 -15.19
CA TYR A 713 24.71 -25.88 -15.48
C TYR A 713 26.21 -25.98 -15.33
N ARG A 714 26.96 -24.89 -15.61
CA ARG A 714 28.40 -24.86 -15.34
C ARG A 714 28.66 -25.00 -13.85
N ILE A 715 27.79 -24.43 -13.01
CA ILE A 715 27.88 -24.56 -11.55
C ILE A 715 27.68 -26.03 -11.11
N PHE A 716 26.72 -26.73 -11.72
CA PHE A 716 26.37 -28.11 -11.37
C PHE A 716 27.30 -29.18 -11.92
N ALA A 717 28.17 -28.85 -12.86
CA ALA A 717 29.10 -29.78 -13.51
C ALA A 717 30.54 -29.57 -12.99
N PRO A 718 31.00 -30.33 -11.98
CA PRO A 718 32.39 -30.26 -11.51
C PRO A 718 33.42 -30.45 -12.63
N GLU A 719 33.09 -31.29 -13.62
CA GLU A 719 33.90 -31.53 -14.83
C GLU A 719 34.08 -30.30 -15.71
N LEU A 720 33.20 -29.29 -15.59
CA LEU A 720 33.32 -27.98 -16.25
C LEU A 720 33.88 -26.91 -15.30
N ASN A 721 34.65 -27.30 -14.28
CA ASN A 721 35.12 -26.46 -13.17
C ASN A 721 33.98 -25.83 -12.34
N GLY A 722 32.83 -26.49 -12.28
CA GLY A 722 31.72 -26.12 -11.41
C GLY A 722 31.99 -26.37 -9.94
N LEU A 723 31.29 -25.63 -9.07
CA LEU A 723 31.37 -25.78 -7.60
C LEU A 723 30.61 -27.03 -7.09
N GLY A 724 29.91 -27.74 -7.99
CA GLY A 724 29.07 -28.89 -7.67
C GLY A 724 27.65 -28.50 -7.25
N LEU A 725 26.86 -29.49 -6.86
CA LEU A 725 25.47 -29.28 -6.46
C LEU A 725 25.36 -28.36 -5.24
N PRO A 726 24.57 -27.27 -5.31
CA PRO A 726 24.37 -26.37 -4.19
C PRO A 726 23.77 -27.06 -2.97
N ASP A 727 24.22 -26.63 -1.79
CA ASP A 727 23.65 -27.06 -0.52
C ASP A 727 23.44 -25.86 0.42
N ARG A 728 22.82 -26.11 1.59
CA ARG A 728 22.54 -25.07 2.60
C ARG A 728 23.78 -24.32 3.11
N SER A 729 24.98 -24.88 2.98
CA SER A 729 26.22 -24.20 3.38
C SER A 729 26.59 -23.06 2.43
N TRP A 730 26.00 -23.00 1.23
CA TRP A 730 26.28 -21.96 0.25
C TRP A 730 25.89 -20.56 0.71
N ILE A 731 24.92 -20.41 1.61
CA ILE A 731 24.63 -19.11 2.27
C ILE A 731 25.91 -18.54 2.90
N LEU A 732 26.71 -19.40 3.54
CA LEU A 732 27.96 -19.00 4.17
C LEU A 732 29.07 -18.79 3.14
N ARG A 733 29.05 -19.54 2.01
CA ARG A 733 30.04 -19.42 0.94
C ARG A 733 29.88 -18.14 0.10
N TRP A 734 28.65 -17.65 -0.07
CA TRP A 734 28.37 -16.37 -0.74
C TRP A 734 28.82 -15.16 0.08
N GLY A 735 29.01 -15.32 1.40
CA GLY A 735 29.36 -14.24 2.31
C GLY A 735 28.14 -13.50 2.88
N PHE A 736 28.35 -12.81 4.00
CA PHE A 736 27.30 -12.07 4.70
C PHE A 736 26.78 -10.89 3.88
N ASP A 737 27.62 -10.26 3.05
CA ASP A 737 27.23 -9.09 2.25
C ASP A 737 26.21 -9.48 1.17
N TYR A 738 26.49 -10.52 0.37
CA TYR A 738 25.55 -11.01 -0.65
C TYR A 738 24.26 -11.56 -0.04
N THR A 739 24.38 -12.26 1.10
CA THR A 739 23.19 -12.77 1.82
C THR A 739 22.34 -11.62 2.38
N GLY A 740 22.98 -10.59 2.94
CA GLY A 740 22.32 -9.39 3.43
C GLY A 740 21.64 -8.60 2.30
N ALA A 741 22.35 -8.39 1.20
CA ALA A 741 21.82 -7.75 -0.01
C ALA A 741 20.59 -8.49 -0.54
N LYS A 742 20.67 -9.83 -0.66
CA LYS A 742 19.51 -10.67 -1.04
C LYS A 742 18.33 -10.41 -0.11
N PHE A 743 18.53 -10.48 1.21
CA PHE A 743 17.43 -10.29 2.16
C PHE A 743 16.80 -8.90 2.07
N ILE A 744 17.63 -7.85 1.90
CA ILE A 744 17.16 -6.46 1.72
C ILE A 744 16.32 -6.36 0.44
N THR A 745 16.84 -6.79 -0.71
CA THR A 745 16.11 -6.77 -1.98
C THR A 745 14.81 -7.55 -1.89
N GLN A 746 14.82 -8.68 -1.18
CA GLN A 746 13.63 -9.50 -1.04
C GLN A 746 12.58 -8.87 -0.12
N ALA A 747 12.99 -8.20 0.95
CA ALA A 747 12.13 -7.43 1.84
C ALA A 747 11.55 -6.21 1.14
N GLU A 748 12.34 -5.50 0.32
CA GLU A 748 11.89 -4.40 -0.53
C GLU A 748 10.86 -4.87 -1.56
N ALA A 749 11.09 -6.01 -2.22
CA ALA A 749 10.12 -6.58 -3.14
C ALA A 749 8.82 -6.96 -2.41
N LEU A 750 8.90 -7.60 -1.24
CA LEU A 750 7.72 -7.90 -0.40
C LEU A 750 6.95 -6.65 0.00
N ARG A 751 7.66 -5.59 0.40
CA ARG A 751 7.08 -4.28 0.70
C ARG A 751 6.34 -3.74 -0.51
N ASP A 752 6.96 -3.78 -1.68
CA ASP A 752 6.39 -3.29 -2.94
C ASP A 752 5.15 -4.09 -3.39
N TYR A 753 5.09 -5.39 -3.05
CA TYR A 753 3.91 -6.21 -3.29
C TYR A 753 2.75 -5.87 -2.36
N LEU A 754 3.00 -5.63 -1.07
CA LEU A 754 1.94 -5.61 -0.06
C LEU A 754 1.46 -4.21 0.35
N LEU A 755 2.34 -3.22 0.31
CA LEU A 755 2.05 -1.89 0.84
C LEU A 755 1.57 -0.96 -0.27
N PRO A 756 0.67 -0.02 0.01
CA PRO A 756 0.29 0.98 -0.98
C PRO A 756 1.46 1.92 -1.27
N VAL A 757 1.51 2.45 -2.50
CA VAL A 757 2.39 3.58 -2.85
C VAL A 757 1.84 4.84 -2.20
N TRP A 758 2.71 5.63 -1.59
CA TRP A 758 2.34 6.90 -0.96
C TRP A 758 3.22 8.04 -1.49
N ALA A 759 2.84 8.55 -2.66
CA ALA A 759 3.49 9.71 -3.25
C ALA A 759 3.34 10.94 -2.34
N GLY A 760 4.45 11.58 -1.98
CA GLY A 760 4.48 12.81 -1.18
C GLY A 760 4.83 12.65 0.30
N LEU A 761 5.17 11.44 0.78
CA LEU A 761 5.81 11.30 2.08
C LEU A 761 7.29 11.75 2.02
N PRO A 762 7.83 12.36 3.09
CA PRO A 762 9.27 12.57 3.22
C PRO A 762 10.03 11.25 3.08
N GLU A 763 11.25 11.29 2.52
CA GLU A 763 12.06 10.10 2.20
C GLU A 763 12.10 9.02 3.29
N PRO A 764 12.29 9.34 4.59
CA PRO A 764 12.32 8.31 5.64
C PRO A 764 10.98 7.58 5.84
N LEU A 765 9.87 8.26 5.56
CA LEU A 765 8.52 7.69 5.64
C LEU A 765 8.10 7.04 4.32
N ALA A 766 8.60 7.54 3.18
CA ALA A 766 8.36 6.94 1.87
C ALA A 766 8.88 5.49 1.81
N GLN A 767 9.98 5.20 2.51
CA GLN A 767 10.53 3.84 2.66
C GLN A 767 9.59 2.86 3.37
N LEU A 768 8.56 3.34 4.09
CA LEU A 768 7.53 2.50 4.70
C LEU A 768 6.41 2.10 3.72
N GLY A 769 6.31 2.74 2.55
CA GLY A 769 5.35 2.41 1.50
C GLY A 769 5.99 1.61 0.37
N ALA A 770 5.19 1.18 -0.61
CA ALA A 770 5.75 0.60 -1.84
C ALA A 770 6.49 1.67 -2.66
N SER A 771 7.67 1.33 -3.16
CA SER A 771 8.43 2.17 -4.11
C SER A 771 7.99 1.99 -5.56
N ASN A 772 7.33 0.88 -5.88
CA ASN A 772 6.95 0.54 -7.24
C ASN A 772 5.48 0.15 -7.35
N GLU A 773 4.67 1.05 -7.93
CA GLU A 773 3.24 0.83 -8.11
C GLU A 773 2.91 -0.37 -9.00
N ALA A 774 3.72 -0.60 -10.05
CA ALA A 774 3.53 -1.68 -11.00
C ALA A 774 3.78 -3.06 -10.37
N LYS A 775 4.54 -3.11 -9.28
CA LYS A 775 4.78 -4.36 -8.57
C LYS A 775 3.62 -4.77 -7.67
N ASN A 776 2.81 -3.82 -7.18
CA ASN A 776 1.77 -4.09 -6.18
C ASN A 776 0.80 -5.21 -6.65
N ILE A 777 0.54 -6.18 -5.76
CA ILE A 777 -0.34 -7.31 -6.09
C ILE A 777 -1.82 -6.92 -6.03
N ALA A 778 -2.12 -5.83 -5.32
CA ALA A 778 -3.40 -5.16 -5.39
C ALA A 778 -3.24 -3.89 -6.25
N ALA A 779 -4.31 -3.49 -6.94
CA ALA A 779 -4.36 -2.12 -7.45
C ALA A 779 -4.08 -1.14 -6.28
N PRO A 780 -3.49 0.05 -6.50
CA PRO A 780 -3.12 0.97 -5.41
C PRO A 780 -4.27 1.24 -4.45
N LEU A 781 -5.48 1.45 -4.99
CA LEU A 781 -6.71 1.59 -4.20
C LEU A 781 -7.07 0.30 -3.44
N GLY A 782 -6.89 -0.86 -4.07
CA GLY A 782 -7.07 -2.17 -3.45
C GLY A 782 -6.12 -2.41 -2.27
N ALA A 783 -4.86 -1.97 -2.36
CA ALA A 783 -3.88 -2.06 -1.27
C ALA A 783 -4.31 -1.19 -0.08
N TRP A 784 -4.76 0.04 -0.33
CA TRP A 784 -5.34 0.92 0.69
C TRP A 784 -6.60 0.33 1.34
N PHE A 785 -7.54 -0.19 0.54
CA PHE A 785 -8.73 -0.86 1.08
C PHE A 785 -8.38 -2.11 1.89
N GLY A 786 -7.37 -2.88 1.46
CA GLY A 786 -6.88 -4.03 2.19
C GLY A 786 -6.28 -3.66 3.54
N LEU A 787 -5.49 -2.58 3.61
CA LEU A 787 -4.91 -2.07 4.85
C LEU A 787 -6.00 -1.57 5.82
N ILE A 788 -6.95 -0.77 5.33
CA ILE A 788 -8.10 -0.32 6.13
C ILE A 788 -8.91 -1.53 6.62
N GLY A 789 -9.11 -2.52 5.75
CA GLY A 789 -9.75 -3.78 6.05
C GLY A 789 -9.06 -4.53 7.19
N LEU A 790 -7.74 -4.67 7.12
CA LEU A 790 -6.92 -5.32 8.14
C LEU A 790 -6.99 -4.60 9.50
N VAL A 791 -6.91 -3.27 9.51
CA VAL A 791 -7.05 -2.48 10.74
C VAL A 791 -8.43 -2.70 11.38
N MET A 792 -9.47 -2.75 10.57
CA MET A 792 -10.82 -3.06 11.04
C MET A 792 -10.94 -4.51 11.53
N ALA A 793 -10.30 -5.45 10.85
CA ALA A 793 -10.24 -6.85 11.24
C ALA A 793 -9.55 -7.08 12.57
N LEU A 794 -8.47 -6.35 12.86
CA LEU A 794 -7.79 -6.38 14.15
C LEU A 794 -8.70 -5.96 15.32
N ARG A 795 -9.76 -5.19 15.03
CA ARG A 795 -10.77 -4.84 16.02
C ARG A 795 -11.83 -5.91 16.20
N PHE A 796 -12.38 -6.43 15.10
CA PHE A 796 -13.59 -7.27 15.14
C PHE A 796 -13.37 -8.76 14.89
N ARG A 797 -12.18 -9.15 14.41
CA ARG A 797 -11.85 -10.50 13.93
C ARG A 797 -10.42 -10.88 14.29
N ARG A 798 -9.94 -10.51 15.49
CA ARG A 798 -8.57 -10.77 15.98
C ARG A 798 -8.10 -12.21 15.75
N ARG A 799 -8.98 -13.18 15.97
CA ARG A 799 -8.66 -14.61 15.76
C ARG A 799 -8.37 -14.93 14.30
N LEU A 800 -9.15 -14.38 13.38
CA LEU A 800 -8.94 -14.59 11.94
C LEU A 800 -7.64 -13.91 11.50
N VAL A 801 -7.39 -12.68 11.95
CA VAL A 801 -6.13 -11.99 11.65
C VAL A 801 -4.95 -12.77 12.23
N GLY A 802 -5.07 -13.27 13.46
CA GLY A 802 -4.05 -14.13 14.07
C GLY A 802 -3.82 -15.41 13.28
N LEU A 803 -4.87 -16.04 12.73
CA LEU A 803 -4.73 -17.22 11.88
C LEU A 803 -4.01 -16.89 10.58
N LEU A 804 -4.43 -15.84 9.88
CA LEU A 804 -3.80 -15.42 8.62
C LEU A 804 -2.34 -15.03 8.83
N ALA A 805 -2.05 -14.25 9.88
CA ALA A 805 -0.69 -13.85 10.21
C ALA A 805 0.19 -15.06 10.54
N MET A 806 -0.29 -15.98 11.38
CA MET A 806 0.48 -17.19 11.72
C MET A 806 0.60 -18.16 10.55
N ALA A 807 -0.44 -18.31 9.72
CA ALA A 807 -0.41 -19.16 8.53
C ALA A 807 0.60 -18.63 7.49
N TYR A 808 0.58 -17.33 7.20
CA TYR A 808 1.45 -16.77 6.18
C TYR A 808 2.86 -16.46 6.67
N ALA A 809 3.09 -16.13 7.94
CA ALA A 809 4.42 -15.73 8.41
C ALA A 809 5.53 -16.76 8.13
N PRO A 810 5.37 -18.08 8.40
CA PRO A 810 6.39 -19.06 8.04
C PRO A 810 6.61 -19.17 6.54
N TYR A 811 5.55 -19.04 5.74
CA TYR A 811 5.64 -19.02 4.28
C TYR A 811 6.41 -17.79 3.79
N MET A 812 6.11 -16.60 4.31
CA MET A 812 6.83 -15.37 3.96
C MET A 812 8.30 -15.45 4.37
N ALA A 813 8.59 -15.98 5.57
CA ALA A 813 9.97 -16.20 6.03
C ALA A 813 10.72 -17.18 5.13
N PHE A 814 10.07 -18.26 4.70
CA PHE A 814 10.62 -19.20 3.73
C PHE A 814 10.93 -18.52 2.38
N MET A 815 10.01 -17.70 1.87
CA MET A 815 10.21 -16.95 0.63
C MET A 815 11.36 -15.93 0.72
N LEU A 816 11.53 -15.27 1.87
CA LEU A 816 12.55 -14.25 2.13
C LEU A 816 13.97 -14.80 2.39
N THR A 817 14.09 -16.08 2.73
CA THR A 817 15.37 -16.66 3.17
C THR A 817 15.86 -17.74 2.20
N TYR A 818 14.98 -18.69 1.88
CA TYR A 818 15.32 -19.84 1.08
C TYR A 818 15.06 -19.58 -0.41
N TRP A 819 13.89 -19.04 -0.76
CA TRP A 819 13.48 -18.85 -2.16
C TRP A 819 13.77 -17.43 -2.69
N ARG A 820 13.05 -17.00 -3.74
CA ARG A 820 13.05 -15.65 -4.30
C ARG A 820 11.68 -14.98 -4.24
N THR A 821 11.66 -13.68 -3.98
CA THR A 821 10.41 -12.91 -3.81
C THR A 821 10.00 -12.11 -5.03
N ASP A 822 10.87 -11.98 -6.04
CA ASP A 822 10.75 -11.18 -7.26
C ASP A 822 9.61 -11.60 -8.22
N GLU A 823 8.92 -12.70 -7.94
CA GLU A 823 7.75 -13.13 -8.71
C GLU A 823 6.43 -12.88 -7.96
N GLN A 824 5.60 -12.04 -8.57
CA GLN A 824 4.27 -11.66 -8.05
C GLN A 824 3.37 -12.86 -7.75
N ARG A 825 3.45 -13.94 -8.54
CA ARG A 825 2.57 -15.11 -8.43
C ARG A 825 2.64 -15.80 -7.06
N TYR A 826 3.79 -15.76 -6.38
CA TYR A 826 3.95 -16.37 -5.06
C TYR A 826 3.21 -15.64 -3.95
N TRP A 827 2.81 -14.40 -4.19
CA TRP A 827 2.14 -13.52 -3.22
C TRP A 827 0.63 -13.43 -3.44
N VAL A 828 0.13 -13.93 -4.58
CA VAL A 828 -1.30 -13.93 -4.94
C VAL A 828 -2.18 -14.58 -3.86
N ILE A 829 -1.63 -15.56 -3.13
CA ILE A 829 -2.31 -16.21 -2.00
C ILE A 829 -2.76 -15.23 -0.89
N LEU A 830 -2.09 -14.09 -0.75
CA LEU A 830 -2.39 -13.09 0.26
C LEU A 830 -3.59 -12.20 -0.13
N ILE A 831 -3.92 -12.12 -1.43
CA ILE A 831 -4.95 -11.22 -1.98
C ILE A 831 -6.37 -11.57 -1.48
N PRO A 832 -6.85 -12.83 -1.53
CA PRO A 832 -8.20 -13.15 -1.07
C PRO A 832 -8.43 -12.79 0.40
N GLY A 833 -7.37 -12.93 1.20
CA GLY A 833 -7.37 -12.58 2.61
C GLY A 833 -7.46 -11.07 2.85
N SER A 834 -6.96 -10.21 1.95
CA SER A 834 -6.93 -8.75 2.14
C SER A 834 -8.20 -8.03 1.65
N HIS A 835 -9.01 -8.62 0.78
CA HIS A 835 -10.22 -7.96 0.23
C HIS A 835 -11.50 -8.17 1.03
N CYS A 836 -11.49 -9.11 1.97
CA CYS A 836 -12.67 -9.56 2.69
C CYS A 836 -12.79 -8.88 4.08
N TRP A 837 -13.03 -7.57 4.20
CA TRP A 837 -13.08 -6.96 5.56
C TRP A 837 -14.08 -5.81 5.72
N ARG A 838 -15.32 -6.08 6.18
CA ARG A 838 -16.13 -5.09 6.94
C ARG A 838 -17.45 -5.64 7.51
N ARG A 839 -17.75 -5.47 8.81
CA ARG A 839 -19.09 -5.76 9.36
C ARG A 839 -19.96 -4.50 9.31
N GLY A 840 -21.13 -4.58 8.69
CA GLY A 840 -22.27 -3.70 9.00
C GLY A 840 -23.22 -4.41 9.97
N HIS A 841 -23.63 -3.76 11.06
CA HIS A 841 -24.75 -4.26 11.86
C HIS A 841 -26.00 -4.27 10.98
N SER A 842 -26.48 -5.45 10.61
CA SER A 842 -27.79 -5.64 9.98
C SER A 842 -28.62 -6.55 10.87
N GLY A 843 -29.07 -6.01 12.01
CA GLY A 843 -30.37 -6.42 12.52
C GLY A 843 -31.43 -5.82 11.58
N PRO A 844 -32.52 -6.52 11.26
CA PRO A 844 -33.69 -5.86 10.71
C PRO A 844 -34.25 -4.96 11.80
N VAL A 845 -33.77 -3.71 11.88
CA VAL A 845 -34.55 -2.68 12.55
C VAL A 845 -35.62 -2.31 11.53
N THR A 846 -36.74 -3.04 11.57
CA THR A 846 -38.02 -2.46 11.17
C THR A 846 -38.23 -1.27 12.09
N ILE A 847 -37.67 -0.12 11.72
CA ILE A 847 -38.09 1.16 12.25
C ILE A 847 -39.50 1.32 11.69
N ASP A 848 -40.50 1.05 12.52
CA ASP A 848 -41.86 1.47 12.23
C ASP A 848 -41.89 2.99 12.29
N TRP A 849 -41.68 3.62 11.14
CA TRP A 849 -41.66 5.07 10.98
C TRP A 849 -43.00 5.72 11.35
N ARG A 850 -44.09 4.95 11.53
CA ARG A 850 -45.36 5.50 12.01
C ARG A 850 -45.31 5.89 13.49
N GLN A 851 -44.47 5.26 14.30
CA GLN A 851 -44.42 5.55 15.74
C GLN A 851 -43.45 6.69 16.08
N SER A 852 -42.38 6.85 15.30
CA SER A 852 -41.41 7.95 15.48
C SER A 852 -41.94 9.32 15.04
N ALA A 853 -42.90 9.36 14.10
CA ALA A 853 -43.55 10.60 13.68
C ALA A 853 -44.53 11.14 14.75
N ILE A 854 -45.13 10.26 15.54
CA ILE A 854 -46.10 10.63 16.59
C ILE A 854 -45.37 11.18 17.83
N ASP A 855 -44.21 10.63 18.20
CA ASP A 855 -43.42 11.11 19.35
C ASP A 855 -42.64 12.40 19.07
N VAL A 856 -42.31 12.70 17.81
CA VAL A 856 -41.66 13.97 17.43
C VAL A 856 -42.69 15.10 17.24
N GLY A 857 -43.92 14.77 16.81
CA GLY A 857 -45.02 15.73 16.72
C GLY A 857 -45.47 16.29 18.07
N HIS A 858 -45.41 15.51 19.15
CA HIS A 858 -45.82 15.98 20.48
C HIS A 858 -44.77 16.83 21.22
N ARG A 859 -43.51 16.88 20.78
CA ARG A 859 -42.48 17.74 21.40
C ARG A 859 -42.30 19.11 20.74
N TRP A 860 -42.98 19.36 19.63
CA TRP A 860 -42.90 20.64 18.89
C TRP A 860 -44.16 21.52 19.01
N ALA A 861 -45.19 21.07 19.72
CA ALA A 861 -46.40 21.86 20.01
C ALA A 861 -46.34 22.62 21.36
N GLY A 862 -45.14 22.83 21.91
CA GLY A 862 -44.95 23.46 23.23
C GLY A 862 -43.65 24.26 23.34
N TYR A 863 -43.22 24.90 22.25
CA TYR A 863 -42.13 25.89 22.22
C TYR A 863 -42.48 27.05 21.29
#